data_AF-A0A662RZJ2-F1
#
_entry.id   AF-A0A662RZJ2-F1
#
_cell.length_a   1.000
_cell.length_b   1.000
_cell.length_c   1.000
_cell.angle_alpha   90.00
_cell.angle_beta   90.00
_cell.angle_gamma   90.00
#
_symmetry.space_group_name_H-M   'P 1'
#
loop_
_entity.id
_entity.type
_entity.pdbx_description
1 polymer ?
#
loop_
_entity_poly.entity_id
_entity_poly.type
_entity_poly.pdbx_seq_one_letter_code
_entity_poly.pdbx_strand_id
1 'polypeptide(L)'
;MVVVVIREVEIDNIIPNTFNPNFISPEELEELRRNFSLEILRLNPIRVREAKYVKYSDLPEGKYEIIDGYHRWLVAREKGLKRIPVEIHNCSDEEAERTCVTSSLNRGTHNYLLLSVIFEKYYREGFTQEEIGRRFGYAQPMVAKILGIYSRVLPLLLKKLNYKNVLIFPGEYSNIIENYEILREVVKKTSKKINNKILAELATISNDSLRERVMDWLLTSNESIATKGKRISKIAAKCNEIERYTKARVKTEEEIQRVIDSIKEDLIEAPEGTLKSRIDLFLEKERDKEKEMSRAASFLDEISVSSSDDLNEEEVEEAEKRKKEKETEAPGVLEREKEGESRFESGGGETAQRKDSDTKTETSVPASSAPASMPAPRVIFADEDEGDERLTEVLEEVVEGRADGAVIRGDCFRILDLMASRGMKIDLVVTDPPYNISDKRKYIKKGEGLVKFKAGDWDSRDFLEYVAFVEDFLRKADEVLKHGGTIYIMLDRPTAGFVWKLMELGGLKGLHRAISEHFGIRCSFENEDSGGSNEFGITFKNIRIWKKTNPVPSFKDHRDMHNTEFILRGVKGDDYVYNREDKFLGDIDECPIATGRERELYPHPTAKPVELFERWIKRSSNVGDVVLDPFAGRGTAAVACLKTGRRFIIMEKEREHFATARRFISAWLRK
;
A
#
# COMPACT_ATOMS: atom_id res chain seq x y z
N MET A 1 26.03 37.67 -32.48
CA MET A 1 25.67 38.47 -31.27
C MET A 1 24.18 38.67 -31.27
N VAL A 2 23.47 38.11 -30.30
CA VAL A 2 22.07 38.48 -30.05
C VAL A 2 22.09 39.80 -29.26
N VAL A 3 21.41 40.83 -29.75
CA VAL A 3 21.32 42.12 -29.05
C VAL A 3 20.23 42.01 -28.00
N VAL A 4 20.63 41.88 -26.73
CA VAL A 4 19.71 41.82 -25.60
C VAL A 4 19.17 43.22 -25.32
N VAL A 5 17.87 43.43 -25.56
CA VAL A 5 17.20 44.72 -25.31
C VAL A 5 16.20 44.56 -24.15
N ILE A 6 16.45 45.24 -23.05
CA ILE A 6 15.49 45.34 -21.94
C ILE A 6 14.53 46.50 -22.23
N ARG A 7 13.22 46.25 -22.14
CA ARG A 7 12.17 47.28 -22.26
C ARG A 7 11.14 47.14 -21.15
N GLU A 8 10.55 48.25 -20.73
CA GLU A 8 9.33 48.25 -19.91
C GLU A 8 8.12 48.11 -20.83
N VAL A 9 7.37 47.00 -20.68
CA VAL A 9 6.20 46.63 -21.50
C VAL A 9 4.98 46.52 -20.60
N GLU A 10 3.79 46.87 -21.11
CA GLU A 10 2.53 46.72 -20.39
C GLU A 10 2.19 45.24 -20.19
N ILE A 11 1.77 44.87 -18.98
CA ILE A 11 1.61 43.45 -18.62
C ILE A 11 0.56 42.72 -19.47
N ASP A 12 -0.48 43.44 -19.91
CA ASP A 12 -1.57 42.93 -20.75
C ASP A 12 -1.17 42.79 -22.24
N ASN A 13 0.01 43.29 -22.62
CA ASN A 13 0.62 43.03 -23.92
C ASN A 13 1.55 41.82 -23.91
N ILE A 14 1.76 41.20 -22.75
CA ILE A 14 2.55 39.97 -22.58
C ILE A 14 1.60 38.79 -22.40
N ILE A 15 1.79 37.73 -23.19
CA ILE A 15 0.98 36.52 -23.18
C ILE A 15 1.80 35.29 -22.78
N PRO A 16 1.18 34.28 -22.16
CA PRO A 16 1.82 32.98 -21.98
C PRO A 16 1.95 32.25 -23.31
N ASN A 17 3.06 31.51 -23.46
CA ASN A 17 3.23 30.60 -24.58
C ASN A 17 2.40 29.30 -24.43
N THR A 18 2.34 28.55 -25.53
CA THR A 18 1.62 27.27 -25.67
C THR A 18 2.54 26.04 -25.54
N PHE A 19 3.73 26.19 -24.95
CA PHE A 19 4.72 25.10 -24.89
C PHE A 19 5.54 25.03 -23.59
N ASN A 20 5.36 25.93 -22.63
CA ASN A 20 6.07 25.92 -21.34
C ASN A 20 5.74 24.65 -20.54
N PRO A 21 6.71 23.75 -20.29
CA PRO A 21 6.48 22.52 -19.56
C PRO A 21 6.69 22.68 -18.04
N ASN A 22 6.97 23.90 -17.55
CA ASN A 22 7.38 24.11 -16.16
C ASN A 22 6.21 24.11 -15.18
N PHE A 23 6.41 23.41 -14.06
CA PHE A 23 5.54 23.33 -12.89
C PHE A 23 6.26 23.92 -11.67
N ILE A 24 5.49 24.44 -10.72
CA ILE A 24 5.97 24.98 -9.44
C ILE A 24 5.02 24.50 -8.34
N SER A 25 5.53 24.12 -7.17
CA SER A 25 4.69 23.66 -6.05
C SER A 25 3.86 24.82 -5.47
N PRO A 26 2.74 24.54 -4.76
CA PRO A 26 1.99 25.57 -4.03
C PRO A 26 2.86 26.35 -3.03
N GLU A 27 3.80 25.67 -2.38
CA GLU A 27 4.73 26.22 -1.40
C GLU A 27 5.81 27.09 -2.06
N GLU A 28 6.43 26.60 -3.14
CA GLU A 28 7.41 27.36 -3.95
C GLU A 28 6.78 28.62 -4.59
N LEU A 29 5.53 28.52 -5.04
CA LEU A 29 4.78 29.65 -5.59
C LEU A 29 4.44 30.67 -4.51
N GLU A 30 4.12 30.22 -3.29
CA GLU A 30 3.86 31.09 -2.15
C GLU A 30 5.15 31.76 -1.64
N GLU A 31 6.28 31.06 -1.65
CA GLU A 31 7.60 31.65 -1.42
C GLU A 31 7.95 32.69 -2.49
N LEU A 32 7.69 32.39 -3.77
CA LEU A 32 7.86 33.36 -4.86
C LEU A 32 6.98 34.60 -4.62
N ARG A 33 5.71 34.46 -4.22
CA ARG A 33 4.84 35.60 -3.90
C ARG A 33 5.41 36.47 -2.78
N ARG A 34 5.90 35.86 -1.70
CA ARG A 34 6.49 36.57 -0.55
C ARG A 34 7.75 37.33 -0.97
N ASN A 35 8.63 36.68 -1.70
CA ASN A 35 9.94 37.22 -2.09
C ASN A 35 9.90 38.13 -3.33
N PHE A 36 8.80 38.17 -4.10
CA PHE A 36 8.70 38.94 -5.34
C PHE A 36 8.68 40.46 -5.10
N SER A 37 9.60 41.18 -5.75
CA SER A 37 9.61 42.65 -5.88
C SER A 37 9.91 43.08 -7.32
N LEU A 38 9.58 44.33 -7.67
CA LEU A 38 9.93 44.91 -8.99
C LEU A 38 11.45 45.03 -9.19
N GLU A 39 12.22 45.20 -8.12
CA GLU A 39 13.69 45.27 -8.17
C GLU A 39 14.28 43.90 -8.52
N ILE A 40 13.78 42.83 -7.91
CA ILE A 40 14.14 41.44 -8.24
C ILE A 40 13.77 41.12 -9.70
N LEU A 41 12.63 41.64 -10.18
CA LEU A 41 12.24 41.49 -11.58
C LEU A 41 13.12 42.29 -12.55
N ARG A 42 13.71 43.41 -12.14
CA ARG A 42 14.71 44.15 -12.94
C ARG A 42 16.06 43.43 -13.01
N LEU A 43 16.48 42.81 -11.90
CA LEU A 43 17.70 42.00 -11.85
C LEU A 43 17.60 40.71 -12.67
N ASN A 44 16.38 40.19 -12.85
CA ASN A 44 16.12 39.01 -13.64
C ASN A 44 14.78 39.17 -14.40
N PRO A 45 14.78 39.84 -15.58
CA PRO A 45 13.58 40.13 -16.36
C PRO A 45 12.87 38.88 -16.89
N ILE A 46 11.63 39.06 -17.35
CA ILE A 46 10.89 38.03 -18.10
C ILE A 46 11.36 38.08 -19.55
N ARG A 47 11.76 36.94 -20.12
CA ARG A 47 12.22 36.86 -21.50
C ARG A 47 11.03 36.68 -22.43
N VAL A 48 10.96 37.47 -23.50
CA VAL A 48 9.85 37.49 -24.45
C VAL A 48 10.32 37.60 -25.90
N ARG A 49 9.45 37.28 -26.86
CA ARG A 49 9.60 37.61 -28.29
C ARG A 49 8.38 38.37 -28.82
N GLU A 50 8.58 39.23 -29.80
CA GLU A 50 7.48 39.95 -30.45
C GLU A 50 6.61 38.98 -31.28
N ALA A 51 5.29 39.22 -31.28
CA ALA A 51 4.28 38.43 -32.00
C ALA A 51 4.66 38.05 -33.44
N LYS A 52 5.26 38.99 -34.20
CA LYS A 52 5.66 38.79 -35.61
C LYS A 52 6.73 37.71 -35.85
N TYR A 53 7.42 37.24 -34.80
CA TYR A 53 8.37 36.12 -34.88
C TYR A 53 7.77 34.77 -34.47
N VAL A 54 6.52 34.77 -33.98
CA VAL A 54 5.75 33.57 -33.69
C VAL A 54 5.04 33.17 -34.98
N LYS A 55 5.55 32.17 -35.72
CA LYS A 55 4.99 31.85 -37.05
C LYS A 55 3.57 31.32 -37.01
N TYR A 56 3.16 30.87 -35.83
CA TYR A 56 2.09 29.90 -35.69
C TYR A 56 0.86 30.44 -34.98
N SER A 57 0.91 31.64 -34.43
CA SER A 57 -0.21 32.25 -33.70
C SER A 57 -0.64 33.55 -34.38
N ASP A 58 -1.96 33.73 -34.57
CA ASP A 58 -2.58 34.95 -35.09
C ASP A 58 -2.54 36.12 -34.09
N LEU A 59 -1.37 36.40 -33.53
CA LEU A 59 -1.21 37.39 -32.48
C LEU A 59 -1.24 38.81 -33.02
N PRO A 60 -2.02 39.72 -32.41
CA PRO A 60 -2.01 41.12 -32.77
C PRO A 60 -0.61 41.73 -32.69
N GLU A 61 -0.28 42.58 -33.65
CA GLU A 61 0.97 43.32 -33.64
C GLU A 61 1.10 44.17 -32.36
N GLY A 62 2.30 44.22 -31.78
CA GLY A 62 2.55 44.85 -30.48
C GLY A 62 2.35 43.94 -29.25
N LYS A 63 1.89 42.69 -29.42
CA LYS A 63 1.93 41.66 -28.37
C LYS A 63 3.30 40.94 -28.29
N TYR A 64 3.57 40.36 -27.12
CA TYR A 64 4.82 39.66 -26.80
C TYR A 64 4.54 38.29 -26.16
N GLU A 65 5.10 37.23 -26.72
CA GLU A 65 5.01 35.88 -26.15
C GLU A 65 6.15 35.62 -25.16
N ILE A 66 5.85 35.07 -23.98
CA ILE A 66 6.85 34.67 -22.98
C ILE A 66 7.69 33.48 -23.48
N ILE A 67 9.01 33.61 -23.41
CA ILE A 67 9.96 32.49 -23.56
C ILE A 67 10.34 31.93 -22.18
N ASP A 68 10.67 32.78 -21.21
CA ASP A 68 11.02 32.38 -19.84
C ASP A 68 10.49 33.38 -18.80
N GLY A 69 10.15 32.88 -17.61
CA GLY A 69 9.68 33.69 -16.49
C GLY A 69 8.17 33.72 -16.28
N TYR A 70 7.40 32.78 -16.85
CA TYR A 70 5.93 32.70 -16.71
C TYR A 70 5.42 32.90 -15.26
N HIS A 71 5.99 32.21 -14.28
CA HIS A 71 5.57 32.35 -12.87
C HIS A 71 5.85 33.76 -12.29
N ARG A 72 6.90 34.45 -12.77
CA ARG A 72 7.18 35.85 -12.40
C ARG A 72 6.15 36.80 -13.03
N TRP A 73 5.75 36.58 -14.29
CA TRP A 73 4.66 37.32 -14.94
C TRP A 73 3.32 37.11 -14.21
N LEU A 74 3.03 35.88 -13.80
CA LEU A 74 1.81 35.57 -13.04
C LEU A 74 1.76 36.34 -11.72
N VAL A 75 2.83 36.28 -10.91
CA VAL A 75 2.91 37.02 -9.63
C VAL A 75 2.94 38.55 -9.85
N ALA A 76 3.57 39.04 -10.93
CA ALA A 76 3.51 40.46 -11.30
C ALA A 76 2.07 40.93 -11.56
N ARG A 77 1.26 40.09 -12.22
CA ARG A 77 -0.16 40.34 -12.50
C ARG A 77 -1.02 40.23 -11.25
N GLU A 78 -0.78 39.24 -10.39
CA GLU A 78 -1.43 39.12 -9.07
C GLU A 78 -1.18 40.36 -8.19
N LYS A 79 0.04 40.95 -8.24
CA LYS A 79 0.38 42.19 -7.53
C LYS A 79 -0.05 43.49 -8.25
N GLY A 80 -0.78 43.40 -9.36
CA GLY A 80 -1.36 44.57 -10.06
C GLY A 80 -0.35 45.50 -10.75
N LEU A 81 0.83 45.00 -11.13
CA LEU A 81 1.83 45.80 -11.85
C LEU A 81 1.36 46.10 -13.29
N LYS A 82 1.28 47.38 -13.66
CA LYS A 82 0.83 47.79 -15.01
C LYS A 82 1.89 47.59 -16.10
N ARG A 83 3.16 47.84 -15.77
CA ARG A 83 4.31 47.68 -16.67
C ARG A 83 5.41 46.92 -15.95
N ILE A 84 6.13 46.09 -16.69
CA ILE A 84 7.23 45.27 -16.17
C ILE A 84 8.42 45.25 -17.14
N PRO A 85 9.65 45.09 -16.63
CA PRO A 85 10.83 44.92 -17.45
C PRO A 85 10.81 43.53 -18.11
N VAL A 86 10.98 43.52 -19.44
CA VAL A 86 11.15 42.31 -20.24
C VAL A 86 12.45 42.34 -21.02
N GLU A 87 13.06 41.17 -21.19
CA GLU A 87 14.21 40.94 -22.06
C GLU A 87 13.69 40.47 -23.43
N ILE A 88 13.80 41.30 -24.47
CA ILE A 88 13.34 40.94 -25.81
C ILE A 88 14.42 40.09 -26.50
N HIS A 89 14.08 38.83 -26.78
CA HIS A 89 14.89 37.88 -27.51
C HIS A 89 14.04 37.33 -28.68
N ASN A 90 14.06 38.05 -29.79
CA ASN A 90 13.35 37.65 -31.01
C ASN A 90 14.08 36.47 -31.68
N CYS A 91 13.50 35.27 -31.55
CA CYS A 91 14.02 34.01 -32.08
C CYS A 91 12.91 33.16 -32.70
N SER A 92 13.30 32.09 -33.42
CA SER A 92 12.35 31.15 -34.03
C SER A 92 11.56 30.36 -32.98
N ASP A 93 10.45 29.76 -33.40
CA ASP A 93 9.63 28.88 -32.54
C ASP A 93 10.45 27.75 -31.91
N GLU A 94 11.32 27.12 -32.70
CA GLU A 94 12.23 26.07 -32.24
C GLU A 94 13.22 26.54 -31.17
N GLU A 95 13.74 27.77 -31.31
CA GLU A 95 14.72 28.35 -30.40
C GLU A 95 14.05 28.88 -29.11
N ALA A 96 12.81 29.37 -29.21
CA ALA A 96 11.97 29.71 -28.07
C ALA A 96 11.62 28.47 -27.25
N GLU A 97 11.14 27.39 -27.90
CA GLU A 97 10.86 26.09 -27.27
C GLU A 97 12.11 25.54 -26.57
N ARG A 98 13.25 25.47 -27.28
CA ARG A 98 14.53 25.03 -26.70
C ARG A 98 14.94 25.88 -25.50
N THR A 99 14.84 27.21 -25.59
CA THR A 99 15.23 28.10 -24.49
C THR A 99 14.34 27.91 -23.26
N CYS A 100 13.03 27.74 -23.45
CA CYS A 100 12.05 27.52 -22.39
C CYS A 100 12.24 26.19 -21.64
N VAL A 101 12.64 25.13 -22.35
CA VAL A 101 12.94 23.81 -21.76
C VAL A 101 14.32 23.81 -21.08
N THR A 102 15.34 24.42 -21.69
CA THR A 102 16.71 24.35 -21.18
C THR A 102 16.98 25.28 -19.99
N SER A 103 16.29 26.42 -19.87
CA SER A 103 16.44 27.35 -18.73
C SER A 103 16.06 26.73 -17.38
N SER A 104 15.15 25.77 -17.39
CA SER A 104 14.56 25.09 -16.23
C SER A 104 15.09 23.67 -15.97
N LEU A 105 15.87 23.11 -16.90
CA LEU A 105 16.44 21.75 -16.79
C LEU A 105 17.18 21.52 -15.47
N ASN A 106 18.04 22.47 -15.08
CA ASN A 106 18.82 22.41 -13.84
C ASN A 106 17.99 22.58 -12.55
N ARG A 107 16.69 22.91 -12.67
CA ARG A 107 15.78 23.10 -11.52
C ARG A 107 14.86 21.89 -11.29
N GLY A 108 14.81 20.93 -12.22
CA GLY A 108 13.97 19.74 -12.10
C GLY A 108 12.47 19.99 -12.20
N THR A 109 12.04 21.18 -12.61
CA THR A 109 10.65 21.67 -12.58
C THR A 109 9.76 21.19 -13.74
N HIS A 110 10.21 20.24 -14.55
CA HIS A 110 9.51 19.86 -15.78
C HIS A 110 8.35 18.89 -15.55
N ASN A 111 7.19 19.24 -16.14
CA ASN A 111 6.08 18.32 -16.33
C ASN A 111 6.32 17.45 -17.57
N TYR A 112 6.52 16.15 -17.34
CA TYR A 112 6.86 15.20 -18.41
C TYR A 112 5.70 14.89 -19.36
N LEU A 113 4.45 15.23 -19.02
CA LEU A 113 3.30 15.10 -19.93
C LEU A 113 3.25 16.26 -20.95
N LEU A 114 3.60 17.48 -20.54
CA LEU A 114 3.76 18.59 -21.49
C LEU A 114 5.02 18.41 -22.34
N LEU A 115 6.11 17.95 -21.72
CA LEU A 115 7.37 17.71 -22.43
C LEU A 115 7.27 16.58 -23.47
N SER A 116 6.42 15.56 -23.24
CA SER A 116 6.24 14.48 -24.21
C SER A 116 5.52 14.92 -25.48
N VAL A 117 4.58 15.87 -25.39
CA VAL A 117 3.93 16.50 -26.56
C VAL A 117 4.96 17.29 -27.38
N ILE A 118 5.86 18.03 -26.72
CA ILE A 118 6.95 18.74 -27.39
C ILE A 118 7.88 17.74 -28.09
N PHE A 119 8.31 16.67 -27.43
CA PHE A 119 9.23 15.70 -28.03
C PHE A 119 8.58 14.93 -29.19
N GLU A 120 7.30 14.57 -29.09
CA GLU A 120 6.54 13.93 -30.17
C GLU A 120 6.49 14.80 -31.42
N LYS A 121 6.27 16.12 -31.29
CA LYS A 121 6.28 17.07 -32.42
C LYS A 121 7.57 16.91 -33.23
N TYR A 122 8.74 17.02 -32.59
CA TYR A 122 10.03 16.85 -33.25
C TYR A 122 10.23 15.42 -33.80
N TYR A 123 9.76 14.40 -33.08
CA TYR A 123 9.86 13.02 -33.57
C TYR A 123 9.05 12.81 -34.87
N ARG A 124 7.87 13.44 -34.99
CA ARG A 124 7.05 13.44 -36.22
C ARG A 124 7.63 14.30 -37.34
N GLU A 125 8.35 15.36 -37.02
CA GLU A 125 9.15 16.16 -37.96
C GLU A 125 10.40 15.40 -38.46
N GLY A 126 10.64 14.18 -37.99
CA GLY A 126 11.70 13.27 -38.46
C GLY A 126 12.98 13.30 -37.64
N PHE A 127 13.04 14.04 -36.53
CA PHE A 127 14.21 14.08 -35.66
C PHE A 127 14.37 12.77 -34.87
N THR A 128 15.59 12.26 -34.81
CA THR A 128 15.93 11.09 -33.98
C THR A 128 15.90 11.42 -32.50
N GLN A 129 15.76 10.39 -31.65
CA GLN A 129 15.77 10.55 -30.20
C GLN A 129 17.09 11.14 -29.66
N GLU A 130 18.21 10.90 -30.34
CA GLU A 130 19.52 11.49 -30.02
C GLU A 130 19.60 12.98 -30.40
N GLU A 131 18.97 13.38 -31.49
CA GLU A 131 18.89 14.80 -31.90
C GLU A 131 17.97 15.59 -30.98
N ILE A 132 16.82 15.04 -30.61
CA ILE A 132 15.92 15.60 -29.59
C ILE A 132 16.68 15.72 -28.26
N GLY A 133 17.42 14.67 -27.86
CA GLY A 133 18.25 14.68 -26.65
C GLY A 133 19.31 15.77 -26.65
N ARG A 134 20.10 15.88 -27.73
CA ARG A 134 21.10 16.94 -27.91
C ARG A 134 20.48 18.34 -27.96
N ARG A 135 19.30 18.50 -28.56
CA ARG A 135 18.59 19.78 -28.69
C ARG A 135 18.07 20.30 -27.36
N PHE A 136 17.57 19.42 -26.49
CA PHE A 136 16.91 19.78 -25.22
C PHE A 136 17.71 19.48 -23.94
N GLY A 137 18.90 18.87 -24.05
CA GLY A 137 19.78 18.58 -22.91
C GLY A 137 19.47 17.28 -22.17
N TYR A 138 18.82 16.31 -22.82
CA TYR A 138 18.47 15.01 -22.23
C TYR A 138 19.28 13.87 -22.84
N ALA A 139 19.61 12.87 -22.01
CA ALA A 139 20.14 11.61 -22.51
C ALA A 139 19.07 10.87 -23.35
N GLN A 140 19.48 10.23 -24.46
CA GLN A 140 18.57 9.51 -25.36
C GLN A 140 17.64 8.51 -24.64
N PRO A 141 18.07 7.73 -23.63
CA PRO A 141 17.17 6.84 -22.91
C PRO A 141 16.04 7.58 -22.16
N MET A 142 16.29 8.82 -21.72
CA MET A 142 15.26 9.66 -21.09
C MET A 142 14.29 10.23 -22.12
N VAL A 143 14.78 10.60 -23.31
CA VAL A 143 13.94 11.02 -24.44
C VAL A 143 13.00 9.88 -24.86
N ALA A 144 13.52 8.65 -24.98
CA ALA A 144 12.72 7.46 -25.27
C ALA A 144 11.61 7.24 -24.23
N LYS A 145 11.92 7.36 -22.93
CA LYS A 145 10.91 7.31 -21.86
C LYS A 145 9.85 8.39 -21.99
N ILE A 146 10.25 9.64 -22.26
CA ILE A 146 9.34 10.78 -22.40
C ILE A 146 8.43 10.62 -23.62
N LEU A 147 8.94 10.22 -24.78
CA LEU A 147 8.13 9.86 -25.97
C LEU A 147 7.17 8.69 -25.67
N GLY A 148 7.60 7.75 -24.82
CA GLY A 148 6.73 6.73 -24.25
C GLY A 148 5.51 7.32 -23.54
N ILE A 149 5.65 8.42 -22.78
CA ILE A 149 4.51 9.07 -22.09
C ILE A 149 3.46 9.54 -23.10
N TYR A 150 3.89 10.15 -24.22
CA TYR A 150 2.96 10.61 -25.26
C TYR A 150 2.22 9.44 -25.91
N SER A 151 2.95 8.43 -26.36
CA SER A 151 2.37 7.29 -27.11
C SER A 151 1.56 6.33 -26.23
N ARG A 152 1.95 6.14 -24.96
CA ARG A 152 1.46 5.05 -24.11
C ARG A 152 0.59 5.48 -22.93
N VAL A 153 0.80 6.68 -22.39
CA VAL A 153 0.18 7.13 -21.12
C VAL A 153 -0.86 8.22 -21.38
N LEU A 154 -0.54 9.21 -22.20
CA LEU A 154 -1.42 10.34 -22.50
C LEU A 154 -2.80 9.93 -23.07
N PRO A 155 -2.92 8.95 -23.98
CA PRO A 155 -4.23 8.54 -24.51
C PRO A 155 -5.13 7.92 -23.45
N LEU A 156 -4.56 7.08 -22.57
CA LEU A 156 -5.26 6.45 -21.46
C LEU A 156 -5.73 7.50 -20.45
N LEU A 157 -4.88 8.48 -20.13
CA LEU A 157 -5.20 9.59 -19.23
C LEU A 157 -6.38 10.43 -19.74
N LEU A 158 -6.37 10.79 -21.02
CA LEU A 158 -7.42 11.59 -21.65
C LEU A 158 -8.75 10.82 -21.74
N LYS A 159 -8.71 9.53 -22.11
CA LYS A 159 -9.86 8.61 -22.06
C LYS A 159 -10.48 8.56 -20.66
N LYS A 160 -9.67 8.30 -19.61
CA LYS A 160 -10.14 8.17 -18.21
C LYS A 160 -10.70 9.48 -17.63
N LEU A 161 -10.18 10.63 -18.07
CA LEU A 161 -10.67 11.95 -17.67
C LEU A 161 -11.81 12.49 -18.56
N ASN A 162 -12.33 11.66 -19.48
CA ASN A 162 -13.40 11.98 -20.43
C ASN A 162 -13.09 13.15 -21.41
N TYR A 163 -11.82 13.38 -21.69
CA TYR A 163 -11.34 14.36 -22.68
C TYR A 163 -11.14 13.68 -24.05
N LYS A 164 -12.25 13.39 -24.75
CA LYS A 164 -12.26 12.53 -25.94
C LYS A 164 -11.55 13.08 -27.19
N ASN A 165 -11.34 14.40 -27.29
CA ASN A 165 -10.92 15.05 -28.56
C ASN A 165 -9.48 15.61 -28.56
N VAL A 166 -8.74 15.46 -27.45
CA VAL A 166 -7.46 16.18 -27.23
C VAL A 166 -6.27 15.58 -27.99
N LEU A 167 -6.37 14.34 -28.45
CA LEU A 167 -5.30 13.61 -29.15
C LEU A 167 -5.19 13.93 -30.64
N ILE A 168 -6.18 14.63 -31.21
CA ILE A 168 -6.18 14.93 -32.64
C ILE A 168 -5.36 16.21 -32.83
N PHE A 169 -4.29 16.10 -33.62
CA PHE A 169 -3.58 17.24 -34.22
C PHE A 169 -3.92 17.31 -35.73
N PRO A 170 -5.12 17.76 -36.14
CA PRO A 170 -5.45 17.90 -37.55
C PRO A 170 -5.18 19.33 -38.01
N GLY A 171 -4.00 19.57 -38.58
CA GLY A 171 -3.73 20.63 -39.58
C GLY A 171 -3.91 22.13 -39.24
N GLU A 172 -4.72 22.51 -38.25
CA GLU A 172 -5.17 23.89 -38.04
C GLU A 172 -5.03 24.35 -36.58
N TYR A 173 -4.74 25.64 -36.41
CA TYR A 173 -4.06 26.14 -35.21
C TYR A 173 -4.95 26.36 -33.98
N SER A 174 -6.22 26.71 -34.18
CA SER A 174 -7.21 26.89 -33.12
C SER A 174 -7.32 25.66 -32.23
N ASN A 175 -7.34 24.47 -32.83
CA ASN A 175 -7.36 23.19 -32.13
C ASN A 175 -6.12 22.96 -31.26
N ILE A 176 -4.95 23.47 -31.65
CA ILE A 176 -3.69 23.24 -30.91
C ILE A 176 -3.69 24.02 -29.59
N ILE A 177 -4.13 25.28 -29.59
CA ILE A 177 -4.19 26.10 -28.38
C ILE A 177 -5.27 25.56 -27.43
N GLU A 178 -6.45 25.20 -27.95
CA GLU A 178 -7.53 24.64 -27.14
C GLU A 178 -7.15 23.27 -26.56
N ASN A 179 -6.57 22.36 -27.36
CA ASN A 179 -6.04 21.09 -26.87
C ASN A 179 -4.90 21.28 -25.86
N TYR A 180 -4.05 22.30 -26.02
CA TYR A 180 -2.95 22.56 -25.10
C TYR A 180 -3.41 23.18 -23.77
N GLU A 181 -4.40 24.06 -23.76
CA GLU A 181 -5.01 24.54 -22.51
C GLU A 181 -5.83 23.43 -21.82
N ILE A 182 -6.48 22.54 -22.58
CA ILE A 182 -7.05 21.30 -22.02
C ILE A 182 -5.95 20.40 -21.45
N LEU A 183 -4.80 20.24 -22.11
CA LEU A 183 -3.64 19.52 -21.58
C LEU A 183 -3.09 20.16 -20.31
N ARG A 184 -3.06 21.50 -20.21
CA ARG A 184 -2.70 22.21 -18.97
C ARG A 184 -3.69 21.99 -17.85
N GLU A 185 -5.00 22.02 -18.13
CA GLU A 185 -6.03 21.72 -17.13
C GLU A 185 -6.01 20.24 -16.70
N VAL A 186 -5.76 19.31 -17.64
CA VAL A 186 -5.48 17.90 -17.35
C VAL A 186 -4.25 17.78 -16.46
N VAL A 187 -3.14 18.44 -16.79
CA VAL A 187 -1.90 18.49 -16.00
C VAL A 187 -2.14 19.06 -14.61
N LYS A 188 -2.91 20.13 -14.46
CA LYS A 188 -3.22 20.76 -13.17
C LYS A 188 -4.07 19.85 -12.28
N LYS A 189 -5.04 19.12 -12.86
CA LYS A 189 -5.88 18.13 -12.17
C LYS A 189 -5.11 16.85 -11.86
N THR A 190 -4.22 16.39 -12.75
CA THR A 190 -3.48 15.14 -12.60
C THR A 190 -2.20 15.28 -11.81
N SER A 191 -1.44 16.39 -11.90
CA SER A 191 -0.24 16.62 -11.07
C SER A 191 -0.55 16.60 -9.58
N LYS A 192 -1.77 16.99 -9.19
CA LYS A 192 -2.27 16.89 -7.82
C LYS A 192 -2.57 15.43 -7.37
N LYS A 193 -2.75 14.50 -8.31
CA LYS A 193 -3.02 13.06 -8.07
C LYS A 193 -1.84 12.14 -8.40
N ILE A 194 -0.98 12.53 -9.34
CA ILE A 194 0.05 11.74 -10.01
C ILE A 194 1.23 12.67 -10.36
N ASN A 195 2.39 12.46 -9.76
CA ASN A 195 3.60 13.26 -10.02
C ASN A 195 4.30 12.85 -11.33
N ASN A 196 5.05 13.77 -11.94
CA ASN A 196 5.79 13.60 -13.20
C ASN A 196 6.65 12.31 -13.23
N LYS A 197 7.36 12.01 -12.13
CA LYS A 197 8.16 10.78 -12.03
C LYS A 197 7.31 9.52 -12.24
N ILE A 198 6.10 9.47 -11.70
CA ILE A 198 5.18 8.34 -11.87
C ILE A 198 4.81 8.16 -13.35
N LEU A 199 4.45 9.25 -14.03
CA LEU A 199 4.07 9.22 -15.45
C LEU A 199 5.22 8.70 -16.33
N ALA A 200 6.47 9.04 -16.00
CA ALA A 200 7.64 8.52 -16.71
C ALA A 200 7.88 7.02 -16.47
N GLU A 201 7.72 6.51 -15.25
CA GLU A 201 7.89 5.07 -14.99
C GLU A 201 6.76 4.25 -15.64
N LEU A 202 5.51 4.74 -15.65
CA LEU A 202 4.39 4.10 -16.36
C LEU A 202 4.63 3.91 -17.86
N ALA A 203 5.27 4.88 -18.51
CA ALA A 203 5.61 4.80 -19.92
C ALA A 203 6.58 3.65 -20.24
N THR A 204 7.33 3.18 -19.24
CA THR A 204 8.24 2.02 -19.38
C THR A 204 7.54 0.67 -19.25
N ILE A 205 6.26 0.62 -18.84
CA ILE A 205 5.47 -0.60 -18.82
C ILE A 205 4.99 -0.88 -20.24
N SER A 206 5.50 -1.96 -20.86
CA SER A 206 5.19 -2.30 -22.26
C SER A 206 3.77 -2.84 -22.45
N ASN A 207 3.21 -3.59 -21.50
CA ASN A 207 1.85 -4.15 -21.60
C ASN A 207 0.78 -3.05 -21.41
N ASP A 208 -0.07 -2.86 -22.42
CA ASP A 208 -1.11 -1.81 -22.46
C ASP A 208 -2.24 -2.06 -21.45
N SER A 209 -2.69 -3.31 -21.29
CA SER A 209 -3.76 -3.70 -20.36
C SER A 209 -3.36 -3.44 -18.90
N LEU A 210 -2.15 -3.86 -18.53
CA LEU A 210 -1.56 -3.57 -17.23
C LEU A 210 -1.38 -2.06 -17.04
N ARG A 211 -0.93 -1.33 -18.06
CA ARG A 211 -0.79 0.13 -17.97
C ARG A 211 -2.13 0.82 -17.77
N GLU A 212 -3.21 0.40 -18.44
CA GLU A 212 -4.55 0.94 -18.23
C GLU A 212 -5.08 0.62 -16.82
N ARG A 213 -4.84 -0.58 -16.28
CA ARG A 213 -5.16 -0.94 -14.88
C ARG A 213 -4.39 -0.09 -13.85
N VAL A 214 -3.09 0.09 -14.03
CA VAL A 214 -2.27 0.91 -13.11
C VAL A 214 -2.66 2.40 -13.24
N MET A 215 -3.01 2.87 -14.44
CA MET A 215 -3.57 4.22 -14.64
C MET A 215 -4.92 4.42 -13.95
N ASP A 216 -5.79 3.41 -13.97
CA ASP A 216 -7.08 3.45 -13.28
C ASP A 216 -6.89 3.51 -11.75
N TRP A 217 -6.07 2.61 -11.20
CA TRP A 217 -5.67 2.61 -9.80
C TRP A 217 -5.03 3.94 -9.37
N LEU A 218 -4.18 4.55 -10.19
CA LEU A 218 -3.57 5.85 -9.87
C LEU A 218 -4.59 6.98 -9.70
N LEU A 219 -5.64 6.99 -10.53
CA LEU A 219 -6.65 8.05 -10.57
C LEU A 219 -7.72 7.87 -9.48
N THR A 220 -7.92 6.64 -9.00
CA THR A 220 -8.94 6.23 -8.00
C THR A 220 -8.37 6.01 -6.59
N SER A 221 -7.12 5.54 -6.45
CA SER A 221 -6.48 5.28 -5.16
C SER A 221 -6.21 6.57 -4.39
N ASN A 222 -6.45 6.54 -3.07
CA ASN A 222 -6.10 7.62 -2.15
C ASN A 222 -4.64 7.56 -1.67
N GLU A 223 -3.85 6.55 -2.08
CA GLU A 223 -2.47 6.40 -1.64
C GLU A 223 -1.59 7.63 -1.90
N SER A 224 -0.63 7.85 -1.00
CA SER A 224 0.35 8.92 -1.14
C SER A 224 1.10 8.82 -2.47
N ILE A 225 1.44 9.98 -3.05
CA ILE A 225 2.25 10.06 -4.28
C ILE A 225 3.58 9.31 -4.13
N ALA A 226 4.18 9.28 -2.93
CA ALA A 226 5.40 8.53 -2.67
C ALA A 226 5.19 7.01 -2.74
N THR A 227 4.09 6.50 -2.18
CA THR A 227 3.71 5.07 -2.24
C THR A 227 3.45 4.66 -3.69
N LYS A 228 2.62 5.45 -4.40
CA LYS A 228 2.33 5.27 -5.83
C LYS A 228 3.61 5.22 -6.68
N GLY A 229 4.55 6.13 -6.42
CA GLY A 229 5.87 6.15 -7.06
C GLY A 229 6.70 4.90 -6.84
N LYS A 230 6.82 4.42 -5.59
CA LYS A 230 7.58 3.20 -5.27
C LYS A 230 6.97 1.97 -5.94
N ARG A 231 5.65 1.78 -5.83
CA ARG A 231 4.95 0.62 -6.39
C ARG A 231 5.10 0.55 -7.91
N ILE A 232 4.89 1.67 -8.60
CA ILE A 232 5.03 1.73 -10.06
C ILE A 232 6.47 1.53 -10.51
N SER A 233 7.46 2.04 -9.79
CA SER A 233 8.87 1.78 -10.10
C SER A 233 9.19 0.27 -10.01
N LYS A 234 8.61 -0.44 -9.03
CA LYS A 234 8.74 -1.90 -8.88
C LYS A 234 8.05 -2.65 -10.04
N ILE A 235 6.82 -2.26 -10.40
CA ILE A 235 6.07 -2.81 -11.54
C ILE A 235 6.86 -2.64 -12.84
N ALA A 236 7.28 -1.39 -13.13
CA ALA A 236 8.09 -1.02 -14.28
C ALA A 236 9.36 -1.86 -14.39
N ALA A 237 10.15 -1.93 -13.32
CA ALA A 237 11.38 -2.74 -13.29
C ALA A 237 11.09 -4.22 -13.59
N LYS A 238 10.02 -4.77 -12.99
CA LYS A 238 9.67 -6.18 -13.12
C LYS A 238 9.12 -6.56 -14.49
N CYS A 239 8.25 -5.74 -15.07
CA CYS A 239 7.79 -5.94 -16.46
C CYS A 239 8.95 -5.91 -17.44
N ASN A 240 9.90 -4.99 -17.27
CA ASN A 240 11.11 -4.91 -18.10
C ASN A 240 12.07 -6.11 -17.88
N GLU A 241 12.09 -6.71 -16.69
CA GLU A 241 12.85 -7.94 -16.40
C GLU A 241 12.22 -9.16 -17.10
N ILE A 242 10.90 -9.34 -16.94
CA ILE A 242 10.12 -10.40 -17.59
C ILE A 242 10.27 -10.31 -19.10
N GLU A 243 10.05 -9.13 -19.69
CA GLU A 243 10.09 -8.94 -21.14
C GLU A 243 11.46 -9.31 -21.73
N ARG A 244 12.57 -8.94 -21.06
CA ARG A 244 13.92 -9.36 -21.47
C ARG A 244 14.13 -10.86 -21.34
N TYR A 245 13.65 -11.47 -20.27
CA TYR A 245 13.82 -12.90 -20.01
C TYR A 245 13.04 -13.75 -21.02
N THR A 246 11.79 -13.38 -21.29
CA THR A 246 10.91 -14.10 -22.23
C THR A 246 11.38 -13.89 -23.67
N LYS A 247 11.78 -12.67 -24.09
CA LYS A 247 12.37 -12.41 -25.42
C LYS A 247 13.66 -13.19 -25.69
N ALA A 248 14.38 -13.64 -24.66
CA ALA A 248 15.59 -14.46 -24.81
C ALA A 248 15.30 -15.97 -24.96
N ARG A 249 14.06 -16.42 -24.70
CA ARG A 249 13.66 -17.85 -24.65
C ARG A 249 12.51 -18.21 -25.59
N VAL A 250 11.74 -17.23 -26.04
CA VAL A 250 10.47 -17.36 -26.75
C VAL A 250 10.54 -16.57 -28.06
N LYS A 251 10.01 -17.13 -29.16
CA LYS A 251 10.23 -16.60 -30.52
C LYS A 251 9.10 -15.71 -31.04
N THR A 252 7.92 -15.71 -30.42
CA THR A 252 6.75 -14.96 -30.88
C THR A 252 6.22 -13.99 -29.82
N GLU A 253 5.69 -12.85 -30.24
CA GLU A 253 5.14 -11.83 -29.32
C GLU A 253 3.87 -12.31 -28.61
N GLU A 254 3.09 -13.20 -29.22
CA GLU A 254 1.84 -13.74 -28.68
C GLU A 254 2.05 -14.68 -27.48
N GLU A 255 3.17 -15.41 -27.45
CA GLU A 255 3.58 -16.22 -26.30
C GLU A 255 4.14 -15.33 -25.18
N ILE A 256 4.90 -14.28 -25.51
CA ILE A 256 5.37 -13.29 -24.53
C ILE A 256 4.16 -12.59 -23.88
N GLN A 257 3.18 -12.19 -24.69
CA GLN A 257 1.98 -11.52 -24.22
C GLN A 257 1.13 -12.46 -23.35
N ARG A 258 0.95 -13.73 -23.74
CA ARG A 258 0.29 -14.75 -22.90
C ARG A 258 1.00 -14.98 -21.57
N VAL A 259 2.34 -14.98 -21.54
CA VAL A 259 3.10 -15.04 -20.28
C VAL A 259 2.83 -13.80 -19.42
N ILE A 260 2.83 -12.58 -19.98
CA ILE A 260 2.57 -11.37 -19.19
C ILE A 260 1.11 -11.32 -18.69
N ASP A 261 0.13 -11.74 -19.50
CA ASP A 261 -1.29 -11.70 -19.13
C ASP A 261 -1.72 -12.85 -18.21
N SER A 262 -1.09 -14.03 -18.34
CA SER A 262 -1.19 -15.14 -17.36
C SER A 262 -0.67 -14.74 -15.98
N ILE A 263 0.12 -13.66 -15.91
CA ILE A 263 0.77 -13.18 -14.71
C ILE A 263 -0.05 -12.00 -14.16
N LYS A 264 -1.21 -12.34 -13.59
CA LYS A 264 -1.97 -11.43 -12.71
C LYS A 264 -1.10 -11.10 -11.48
N GLU A 265 -0.84 -9.80 -11.25
CA GLU A 265 -0.33 -9.10 -10.04
C GLU A 265 0.88 -9.68 -9.23
N ASP A 266 0.95 -10.98 -8.97
CA ASP A 266 1.91 -11.67 -8.09
C ASP A 266 3.39 -11.43 -8.42
N LEU A 267 3.74 -11.27 -9.70
CA LEU A 267 5.16 -11.18 -10.08
C LEU A 267 5.84 -9.89 -9.61
N ILE A 268 5.06 -8.86 -9.31
CA ILE A 268 5.55 -7.57 -8.76
C ILE A 268 6.22 -7.80 -7.38
N GLU A 269 5.90 -8.90 -6.71
CA GLU A 269 6.42 -9.24 -5.37
C GLU A 269 7.30 -10.49 -5.34
N ALA A 270 7.29 -11.30 -6.40
CA ALA A 270 8.12 -12.49 -6.51
C ALA A 270 9.65 -12.20 -6.62
N PRO A 271 10.50 -12.88 -5.84
CA PRO A 271 11.97 -12.81 -5.95
C PRO A 271 12.49 -13.18 -7.35
N GLU A 272 13.66 -12.65 -7.73
CA GLU A 272 14.21 -12.80 -9.09
C GLU A 272 14.42 -14.27 -9.53
N GLY A 273 14.87 -15.13 -8.61
CA GLY A 273 15.00 -16.57 -8.86
C GLY A 273 13.64 -17.25 -9.06
N THR A 274 12.68 -16.98 -8.17
CA THR A 274 11.31 -17.50 -8.26
C THR A 274 10.62 -17.08 -9.54
N LEU A 275 10.93 -15.87 -10.06
CA LEU A 275 10.44 -15.38 -11.34
C LEU A 275 10.86 -16.28 -12.50
N LYS A 276 12.17 -16.47 -12.63
CA LYS A 276 12.79 -17.18 -13.74
C LYS A 276 12.39 -18.65 -13.70
N SER A 277 12.40 -19.26 -12.52
CA SER A 277 11.87 -20.62 -12.33
C SER A 277 10.38 -20.74 -12.62
N ARG A 278 9.51 -19.77 -12.26
CA ARG A 278 8.08 -19.83 -12.59
C ARG A 278 7.82 -19.64 -14.10
N ILE A 279 8.56 -18.75 -14.76
CA ILE A 279 8.47 -18.57 -16.21
C ILE A 279 8.97 -19.83 -16.93
N ASP A 280 10.10 -20.40 -16.51
CA ASP A 280 10.61 -21.66 -17.06
C ASP A 280 9.60 -22.81 -16.82
N LEU A 281 9.04 -22.96 -15.61
CA LEU A 281 8.02 -23.98 -15.33
C LEU A 281 6.72 -23.78 -16.14
N PHE A 282 6.35 -22.53 -16.44
CA PHE A 282 5.19 -22.24 -17.28
C PHE A 282 5.46 -22.63 -18.74
N LEU A 283 6.63 -22.24 -19.28
CA LEU A 283 7.06 -22.61 -20.62
C LEU A 283 7.26 -24.14 -20.76
N GLU A 284 7.66 -24.82 -19.69
CA GLU A 284 7.79 -26.28 -19.63
C GLU A 284 6.40 -26.95 -19.55
N LYS A 285 5.48 -26.44 -18.72
CA LYS A 285 4.08 -26.91 -18.66
C LYS A 285 3.32 -26.71 -19.96
N GLU A 286 3.50 -25.60 -20.68
CA GLU A 286 2.86 -25.41 -21.98
C GLU A 286 3.43 -26.40 -23.02
N ARG A 287 4.74 -26.65 -23.03
CA ARG A 287 5.35 -27.71 -23.86
C ARG A 287 4.88 -29.11 -23.47
N ASP A 288 4.64 -29.37 -22.19
CA ASP A 288 4.14 -30.66 -21.72
C ASP A 288 2.64 -30.82 -22.01
N LYS A 289 1.83 -29.76 -21.98
CA LYS A 289 0.46 -29.76 -22.53
C LYS A 289 0.45 -30.00 -24.03
N GLU A 290 1.37 -29.42 -24.79
CA GLU A 290 1.50 -29.73 -26.23
C GLU A 290 1.86 -31.21 -26.44
N LYS A 291 2.77 -31.78 -25.65
CA LYS A 291 3.07 -33.22 -25.67
C LYS A 291 1.88 -34.08 -25.22
N GLU A 292 1.12 -33.67 -24.22
CA GLU A 292 -0.07 -34.41 -23.75
C GLU A 292 -1.22 -34.32 -24.74
N MET A 293 -1.48 -33.17 -25.36
CA MET A 293 -2.42 -33.07 -26.49
C MET A 293 -1.93 -33.89 -27.68
N SER A 294 -0.62 -33.91 -27.98
CA SER A 294 -0.06 -34.75 -29.05
C SER A 294 -0.14 -36.25 -28.73
N ARG A 295 -0.04 -36.65 -27.46
CA ARG A 295 -0.25 -38.03 -27.00
C ARG A 295 -1.73 -38.41 -26.94
N ALA A 296 -2.61 -37.49 -26.55
CA ALA A 296 -4.05 -37.69 -26.58
C ALA A 296 -4.52 -37.82 -28.04
N ALA A 297 -3.97 -37.01 -28.96
CA ALA A 297 -4.17 -37.17 -30.39
C ALA A 297 -3.64 -38.52 -30.89
N SER A 298 -2.42 -38.94 -30.52
CA SER A 298 -1.91 -40.26 -30.95
C SER A 298 -2.66 -41.43 -30.32
N PHE A 299 -3.20 -41.28 -29.11
CA PHE A 299 -4.02 -42.30 -28.44
C PHE A 299 -5.44 -42.38 -29.04
N LEU A 300 -5.99 -41.24 -29.49
CA LEU A 300 -7.21 -41.21 -30.29
C LEU A 300 -6.99 -41.81 -31.69
N ASP A 301 -5.82 -41.58 -32.30
CA ASP A 301 -5.42 -42.27 -33.54
C ASP A 301 -5.27 -43.79 -33.29
N GLU A 302 -4.62 -44.23 -32.21
CA GLU A 302 -4.51 -45.66 -31.84
C GLU A 302 -5.88 -46.31 -31.63
N ILE A 303 -6.83 -45.63 -30.97
CA ILE A 303 -8.22 -46.09 -30.82
C ILE A 303 -8.94 -46.13 -32.18
N SER A 304 -8.63 -45.22 -33.11
CA SER A 304 -9.19 -45.22 -34.47
C SER A 304 -8.62 -46.33 -35.37
N VAL A 305 -7.49 -46.92 -34.99
CA VAL A 305 -6.75 -47.93 -35.78
C VAL A 305 -7.10 -49.38 -35.38
N SER A 306 -7.87 -49.61 -34.32
CA SER A 306 -8.34 -50.96 -33.93
C SER A 306 -9.82 -51.26 -34.24
N SER A 307 -10.45 -50.52 -35.16
CA SER A 307 -11.82 -50.80 -35.63
C SER A 307 -11.94 -50.75 -37.15
N SER A 308 -11.15 -51.58 -37.84
CA SER A 308 -11.41 -51.99 -39.21
C SER A 308 -10.90 -53.41 -39.45
N ASP A 309 -11.76 -54.39 -39.14
CA ASP A 309 -11.89 -55.62 -39.93
C ASP A 309 -13.28 -56.21 -39.59
N ASP A 310 -14.06 -56.52 -40.62
CA ASP A 310 -15.44 -56.99 -40.51
C ASP A 310 -15.54 -58.34 -39.79
N LEU A 311 -16.66 -58.60 -39.09
CA LEU A 311 -17.40 -59.87 -39.19
C LEU A 311 -18.80 -59.82 -38.52
N ASN A 312 -19.81 -60.20 -39.30
CA ASN A 312 -21.16 -60.71 -38.97
C ASN A 312 -22.15 -59.89 -38.12
N GLU A 313 -23.27 -59.54 -38.76
CA GLU A 313 -24.46 -58.88 -38.18
C GLU A 313 -25.32 -59.78 -37.25
N GLU A 314 -25.02 -61.08 -37.09
CA GLU A 314 -25.83 -61.99 -36.26
C GLU A 314 -25.55 -61.94 -34.74
N GLU A 315 -24.38 -61.48 -34.28
CA GLU A 315 -24.09 -61.40 -32.82
C GLU A 315 -24.58 -60.09 -32.17
N VAL A 316 -24.86 -59.05 -32.96
CA VAL A 316 -25.32 -57.75 -32.46
C VAL A 316 -26.77 -57.82 -31.95
N GLU A 317 -27.64 -58.60 -32.60
CA GLU A 317 -29.06 -58.71 -32.26
C GLU A 317 -29.30 -59.46 -30.92
N GLU A 318 -28.39 -60.36 -30.52
CA GLU A 318 -28.47 -61.04 -29.21
C GLU A 318 -27.92 -60.16 -28.06
N ALA A 319 -26.98 -59.25 -28.35
CA ALA A 319 -26.45 -58.30 -27.37
C ALA A 319 -27.46 -57.18 -27.01
N GLU A 320 -28.18 -56.63 -27.99
CA GLU A 320 -29.23 -55.62 -27.72
C GLU A 320 -30.39 -56.19 -26.89
N LYS A 321 -30.73 -57.47 -27.09
CA LYS A 321 -31.77 -58.18 -26.34
C LYS A 321 -31.50 -58.22 -24.84
N ARG A 322 -30.23 -58.31 -24.42
CA ARG A 322 -29.82 -58.38 -23.00
C ARG A 322 -29.62 -57.01 -22.34
N LYS A 323 -29.62 -55.91 -23.09
CA LYS A 323 -29.47 -54.55 -22.53
C LYS A 323 -30.80 -53.84 -22.29
N LYS A 324 -31.85 -54.17 -23.04
CA LYS A 324 -33.21 -53.62 -22.84
C LYS A 324 -33.95 -54.18 -21.61
N GLU A 325 -33.42 -55.19 -20.92
CA GLU A 325 -34.02 -55.77 -19.71
C GLU A 325 -33.55 -55.13 -18.39
N LYS A 326 -32.74 -54.05 -18.40
CA LYS A 326 -32.09 -53.53 -17.17
C LYS A 326 -32.06 -52.02 -16.92
N GLU A 327 -32.82 -51.22 -17.66
CA GLU A 327 -33.13 -49.83 -17.24
C GLU A 327 -34.62 -49.54 -17.36
N THR A 328 -35.16 -48.83 -16.35
CA THR A 328 -36.60 -48.63 -16.03
C THR A 328 -37.30 -49.93 -15.54
N GLU A 329 -38.08 -49.96 -14.46
CA GLU A 329 -38.82 -48.89 -13.74
C GLU A 329 -38.62 -48.90 -12.20
N ALA A 330 -39.09 -47.82 -11.55
CA ALA A 330 -39.27 -47.69 -10.10
C ALA A 330 -40.77 -47.91 -9.72
N PRO A 331 -41.30 -47.53 -8.55
CA PRO A 331 -40.92 -47.86 -7.17
C PRO A 331 -42.09 -48.45 -6.30
N GLY A 332 -41.76 -49.36 -5.37
CA GLY A 332 -42.30 -49.41 -4.00
C GLY A 332 -43.66 -50.08 -3.66
N VAL A 333 -43.74 -50.60 -2.40
CA VAL A 333 -44.95 -50.70 -1.52
C VAL A 333 -45.94 -51.86 -1.90
N LEU A 334 -46.44 -52.80 -1.04
CA LEU A 334 -46.58 -52.98 0.43
C LEU A 334 -46.83 -54.49 0.82
N GLU A 335 -46.45 -54.90 2.06
CA GLU A 335 -47.01 -56.02 2.90
C GLU A 335 -47.01 -57.51 2.38
N ARG A 336 -46.93 -58.59 3.19
CA ARG A 336 -47.26 -58.80 4.63
C ARG A 336 -46.68 -60.12 5.22
N GLU A 337 -46.40 -60.14 6.55
CA GLU A 337 -46.42 -61.29 7.51
C GLU A 337 -45.56 -62.57 7.21
N LYS A 338 -44.88 -63.30 8.12
CA LYS A 338 -44.89 -63.51 9.59
C LYS A 338 -43.71 -64.45 10.01
N GLU A 339 -43.36 -64.86 11.25
CA GLU A 339 -43.75 -64.55 12.66
C GLU A 339 -42.61 -65.01 13.65
N GLY A 340 -42.44 -64.37 14.82
CA GLY A 340 -41.73 -64.92 16.01
C GLY A 340 -40.17 -64.87 16.06
N GLU A 341 -39.49 -64.68 17.21
CA GLU A 341 -39.91 -64.43 18.60
C GLU A 341 -38.82 -63.69 19.44
N SER A 342 -39.22 -62.65 20.19
CA SER A 342 -38.75 -62.33 21.57
C SER A 342 -37.28 -61.85 21.82
N ARG A 343 -36.91 -61.08 22.86
CA ARG A 343 -37.64 -60.51 24.03
C ARG A 343 -36.77 -59.50 24.85
N PHE A 344 -37.40 -58.63 25.67
CA PHE A 344 -36.87 -57.79 26.78
C PHE A 344 -35.81 -56.68 26.46
N GLU A 345 -35.76 -55.50 27.10
CA GLU A 345 -36.80 -54.66 27.75
C GLU A 345 -36.31 -53.19 27.94
N SER A 346 -37.26 -52.33 28.31
CA SER A 346 -37.23 -50.91 28.73
C SER A 346 -36.18 -50.51 29.80
N GLY A 347 -35.92 -49.23 30.11
CA GLY A 347 -36.45 -47.94 29.61
C GLY A 347 -36.23 -46.80 30.66
N GLY A 348 -36.69 -45.57 30.39
CA GLY A 348 -36.87 -44.51 31.40
C GLY A 348 -36.04 -43.22 31.26
N GLY A 349 -36.67 -42.07 31.56
CA GLY A 349 -36.02 -40.76 31.76
C GLY A 349 -35.33 -40.65 33.14
N GLU A 350 -35.01 -39.47 33.69
CA GLU A 350 -35.55 -38.14 33.42
C GLU A 350 -34.63 -37.01 33.96
N THR A 351 -35.08 -35.77 33.74
CA THR A 351 -34.57 -34.44 34.12
C THR A 351 -33.77 -34.18 35.43
N ALA A 352 -32.80 -33.26 35.30
CA ALA A 352 -32.58 -32.02 36.08
C ALA A 352 -31.83 -31.95 37.45
N GLN A 353 -30.80 -31.10 37.43
CA GLN A 353 -30.36 -30.10 38.42
C GLN A 353 -29.92 -30.45 39.87
N ARG A 354 -28.63 -30.16 40.11
CA ARG A 354 -28.02 -29.46 41.28
C ARG A 354 -28.40 -29.90 42.71
N LYS A 355 -27.37 -30.32 43.46
CA LYS A 355 -26.84 -29.49 44.58
C LYS A 355 -25.43 -29.89 45.02
N ASP A 356 -24.78 -28.95 45.70
CA ASP A 356 -23.37 -28.95 46.08
C ASP A 356 -23.07 -29.84 47.31
N SER A 357 -21.81 -30.26 47.45
CA SER A 357 -21.12 -30.22 48.76
C SER A 357 -19.60 -30.33 48.59
N ASP A 358 -18.88 -29.56 49.41
CA ASP A 358 -17.42 -29.50 49.41
C ASP A 358 -16.75 -30.79 49.89
N THR A 359 -15.54 -31.06 49.41
CA THR A 359 -14.48 -31.52 50.32
C THR A 359 -13.10 -31.08 49.85
N LYS A 360 -12.36 -30.41 50.73
CA LYS A 360 -10.98 -29.99 50.50
C LYS A 360 -10.03 -31.18 50.59
N THR A 361 -9.03 -31.24 49.71
CA THR A 361 -7.76 -31.93 49.97
C THR A 361 -6.62 -31.10 49.41
N GLU A 362 -5.85 -30.49 50.32
CA GLU A 362 -4.60 -29.80 49.99
C GLU A 362 -3.52 -30.84 49.69
N THR A 363 -2.87 -30.75 48.53
CA THR A 363 -1.64 -31.49 48.23
C THR A 363 -0.49 -30.52 48.03
N SER A 364 0.51 -30.64 48.89
CA SER A 364 1.69 -29.79 48.93
C SER A 364 2.65 -30.11 47.78
N VAL A 365 2.94 -29.11 46.95
CA VAL A 365 4.05 -29.16 45.97
C VAL A 365 5.31 -28.63 46.67
N PRO A 366 6.46 -29.33 46.59
CA PRO A 366 7.66 -28.96 47.35
C PRO A 366 8.28 -27.65 46.86
N ALA A 367 8.90 -26.92 47.80
CA ALA A 367 9.55 -25.64 47.53
C ALA A 367 10.75 -25.80 46.58
N SER A 368 10.66 -25.19 45.40
CA SER A 368 11.79 -25.05 44.48
C SER A 368 12.78 -24.00 45.00
N SER A 369 14.06 -24.22 44.70
CA SER A 369 15.19 -23.40 45.15
C SER A 369 15.08 -21.92 44.75
N ALA A 370 15.67 -21.04 45.56
CA ALA A 370 15.86 -19.64 45.21
C ALA A 370 16.63 -19.53 43.87
N PRO A 371 16.16 -18.71 42.91
CA PRO A 371 16.79 -18.63 41.61
C PRO A 371 18.19 -18.03 41.71
N ALA A 372 19.15 -18.64 41.00
CA ALA A 372 20.45 -18.03 40.76
C ALA A 372 20.26 -16.64 40.14
N SER A 373 21.09 -15.66 40.49
CA SER A 373 20.94 -14.30 39.95
C SER A 373 21.06 -14.34 38.42
N MET A 374 19.95 -14.09 37.72
CA MET A 374 19.97 -14.13 36.26
C MET A 374 20.94 -13.07 35.72
N PRO A 375 21.68 -13.36 34.64
CA PRO A 375 22.51 -12.35 33.99
C PRO A 375 21.68 -11.14 33.58
N ALA A 376 22.28 -9.95 33.60
CA ALA A 376 21.59 -8.72 33.24
C ALA A 376 21.07 -8.79 31.79
N PRO A 377 19.81 -8.40 31.52
CA PRO A 377 19.21 -8.58 30.20
C PRO A 377 19.98 -7.86 29.09
N ARG A 378 20.34 -8.58 28.03
CA ARG A 378 21.07 -8.07 26.88
C ARG A 378 20.11 -7.46 25.87
N VAL A 379 19.99 -6.14 25.91
CA VAL A 379 19.16 -5.35 24.98
C VAL A 379 20.04 -4.63 23.95
N ILE A 380 19.73 -4.85 22.67
CA ILE A 380 20.41 -4.23 21.53
C ILE A 380 19.63 -2.99 21.07
N PHE A 381 20.36 -1.93 20.73
CA PHE A 381 19.82 -0.75 20.04
C PHE A 381 20.38 -0.74 18.63
N ALA A 382 19.51 -0.66 17.63
CA ALA A 382 19.88 -0.63 16.22
C ALA A 382 19.11 0.47 15.49
N ASP A 383 19.66 0.91 14.36
CA ASP A 383 19.12 1.94 13.50
C ASP A 383 18.96 1.40 12.07
N GLU A 384 17.86 1.72 11.39
CA GLU A 384 17.58 1.21 10.05
C GLU A 384 18.61 1.61 8.99
N ASP A 385 19.38 2.67 9.25
CA ASP A 385 20.46 3.15 8.39
C ASP A 385 21.76 2.33 8.55
N GLU A 386 21.83 1.40 9.53
CA GLU A 386 22.95 0.45 9.69
C GLU A 386 22.95 -0.67 8.61
N GLY A 387 21.88 -0.75 7.81
CA GLY A 387 21.75 -1.69 6.69
C GLY A 387 21.09 -3.03 7.06
N ASP A 388 20.52 -3.70 6.05
CA ASP A 388 19.65 -4.85 6.27
C ASP A 388 20.41 -6.10 6.78
N GLU A 389 21.73 -6.22 6.55
CA GLU A 389 22.56 -7.27 7.17
C GLU A 389 22.63 -7.12 8.70
N ARG A 390 22.92 -5.90 9.18
CA ARG A 390 22.99 -5.59 10.60
C ARG A 390 21.63 -5.70 11.29
N LEU A 391 20.56 -5.28 10.61
CA LEU A 391 19.20 -5.49 11.11
C LEU A 391 18.86 -6.98 11.21
N THR A 392 19.21 -7.77 10.19
CA THR A 392 18.98 -9.23 10.20
C THR A 392 19.66 -9.88 11.39
N GLU A 393 20.96 -9.61 11.60
CA GLU A 393 21.74 -10.12 12.74
C GLU A 393 21.05 -9.81 14.08
N VAL A 394 20.65 -8.56 14.30
CA VAL A 394 20.00 -8.11 15.55
C VAL A 394 18.64 -8.78 15.78
N LEU A 395 17.86 -9.02 14.71
CA LEU A 395 16.58 -9.72 14.79
C LEU A 395 16.78 -11.23 15.08
N GLU A 396 17.71 -11.87 14.37
CA GLU A 396 18.09 -13.28 14.58
C GLU A 396 18.60 -13.50 16.01
N GLU A 397 19.44 -12.61 16.54
CA GLU A 397 19.91 -12.66 17.93
C GLU A 397 18.76 -12.68 18.95
N VAL A 398 17.69 -11.90 18.74
CA VAL A 398 16.51 -11.96 19.64
C VAL A 398 15.70 -13.22 19.42
N VAL A 399 15.40 -13.59 18.16
CA VAL A 399 14.54 -14.74 17.83
C VAL A 399 15.18 -16.08 18.26
N GLU A 400 16.50 -16.20 18.14
CA GLU A 400 17.27 -17.38 18.59
C GLU A 400 17.63 -17.35 20.09
N GLY A 401 17.48 -16.20 20.77
CA GLY A 401 17.67 -16.10 22.22
C GLY A 401 19.10 -15.77 22.66
N ARG A 402 19.92 -15.24 21.74
CA ARG A 402 21.22 -14.60 22.05
C ARG A 402 21.05 -13.21 22.67
N ALA A 403 19.86 -12.60 22.54
CA ALA A 403 19.50 -11.31 23.12
C ALA A 403 18.11 -11.35 23.78
N ASP A 404 17.95 -10.59 24.86
CA ASP A 404 16.68 -10.40 25.57
C ASP A 404 15.77 -9.39 24.87
N GLY A 405 16.33 -8.50 24.05
CA GLY A 405 15.51 -7.76 23.10
C GLY A 405 16.24 -6.78 22.20
N ALA A 406 15.52 -6.26 21.22
CA ALA A 406 15.97 -5.26 20.28
C ALA A 406 15.04 -4.03 20.30
N VAL A 407 15.66 -2.85 20.22
CA VAL A 407 15.00 -1.56 20.05
C VAL A 407 15.53 -0.97 18.75
N ILE A 408 14.69 -0.96 17.71
CA ILE A 408 15.09 -0.63 16.34
C ILE A 408 14.48 0.72 15.94
N ARG A 409 15.29 1.67 15.48
CA ARG A 409 14.77 2.86 14.80
C ARG A 409 14.43 2.50 13.37
N GLY A 410 13.17 2.68 12.95
CA GLY A 410 12.86 2.64 11.52
C GLY A 410 11.43 2.30 11.15
N ASP A 411 11.19 2.13 9.85
CA ASP A 411 9.87 1.79 9.32
C ASP A 411 9.53 0.31 9.58
N CYS A 412 8.59 0.06 10.49
CA CYS A 412 8.22 -1.28 10.92
C CYS A 412 7.69 -2.15 9.77
N PHE A 413 7.11 -1.58 8.70
CA PHE A 413 6.65 -2.38 7.57
C PHE A 413 7.82 -3.03 6.83
N ARG A 414 8.95 -2.30 6.66
CA ARG A 414 10.17 -2.84 6.06
C ARG A 414 10.80 -3.90 6.96
N ILE A 415 10.83 -3.66 8.26
CA ILE A 415 11.48 -4.58 9.21
C ILE A 415 10.65 -5.88 9.34
N LEU A 416 9.32 -5.82 9.29
CA LEU A 416 8.46 -7.00 9.21
C LEU A 416 8.67 -7.78 7.91
N ASP A 417 8.81 -7.09 6.76
CA ASP A 417 9.14 -7.74 5.48
C ASP A 417 10.52 -8.42 5.54
N LEU A 418 11.50 -7.80 6.19
CA LEU A 418 12.81 -8.41 6.42
C LEU A 418 12.70 -9.68 7.31
N MET A 419 11.99 -9.60 8.44
CA MET A 419 11.72 -10.75 9.31
C MET A 419 11.02 -11.89 8.54
N ALA A 420 9.98 -11.58 7.77
CA ALA A 420 9.22 -12.55 6.97
C ALA A 420 10.09 -13.19 5.88
N SER A 421 10.89 -12.40 5.15
CA SER A 421 11.83 -12.87 4.12
C SER A 421 12.91 -13.83 4.65
N ARG A 422 13.23 -13.71 5.94
CA ARG A 422 14.17 -14.58 6.68
C ARG A 422 13.47 -15.72 7.41
N GLY A 423 12.15 -15.86 7.27
CA GLY A 423 11.35 -16.91 7.91
C GLY A 423 11.23 -16.76 9.44
N MET A 424 11.60 -15.60 10.00
CA MET A 424 11.56 -15.36 11.45
C MET A 424 10.14 -15.39 11.98
N LYS A 425 9.94 -15.96 13.17
CA LYS A 425 8.62 -16.09 13.81
C LYS A 425 8.59 -15.61 15.24
N ILE A 426 7.53 -14.89 15.61
CA ILE A 426 7.28 -14.34 16.95
C ILE A 426 5.99 -14.92 17.55
N ASP A 427 5.88 -14.87 18.87
CA ASP A 427 4.82 -15.55 19.63
C ASP A 427 3.61 -14.65 19.89
N LEU A 428 3.85 -13.35 20.09
CA LEU A 428 2.85 -12.40 20.53
C LEU A 428 3.11 -11.01 19.92
N VAL A 429 2.05 -10.36 19.43
CA VAL A 429 2.07 -8.93 19.07
C VAL A 429 1.26 -8.15 20.10
N VAL A 430 1.80 -7.05 20.64
CA VAL A 430 1.07 -6.12 21.51
C VAL A 430 1.42 -4.70 21.13
N THR A 431 0.46 -3.91 20.63
CA THR A 431 0.79 -2.60 20.04
C THR A 431 -0.35 -1.57 20.00
N ASP A 432 0.04 -0.30 19.82
CA ASP A 432 -0.79 0.90 19.81
C ASP A 432 -0.50 1.72 18.54
N PRO A 433 -1.04 1.36 17.36
CA PRO A 433 -0.83 2.09 16.11
C PRO A 433 -1.36 3.54 16.20
N PRO A 434 -0.91 4.45 15.32
CA PRO A 434 -1.45 5.81 15.22
C PRO A 434 -2.98 5.83 15.13
N TYR A 435 -3.71 6.33 16.13
CA TYR A 435 -5.19 6.33 16.13
C TYR A 435 -5.84 7.25 15.07
N ASN A 436 -5.03 7.96 14.28
CA ASN A 436 -5.46 8.93 13.28
C ASN A 436 -6.34 10.04 13.90
N ILE A 437 -5.84 10.71 14.94
CA ILE A 437 -6.60 11.68 15.75
C ILE A 437 -6.16 13.14 15.54
N SER A 438 -4.99 13.35 14.94
CA SER A 438 -4.48 14.68 14.67
C SER A 438 -5.42 15.43 13.72
N ASP A 439 -5.56 16.72 13.98
CA ASP A 439 -6.55 17.62 13.36
C ASP A 439 -8.06 17.34 13.60
N LYS A 440 -8.46 16.29 14.34
CA LYS A 440 -9.89 16.06 14.73
C LYS A 440 -10.41 17.04 15.81
N ARG A 441 -10.27 18.37 15.62
CA ARG A 441 -10.83 19.48 16.43
C ARG A 441 -10.71 19.33 17.97
N LYS A 442 -9.69 18.63 18.47
CA LYS A 442 -9.43 18.41 19.91
C LYS A 442 -8.51 19.51 20.44
N TYR A 443 -8.73 19.88 21.70
CA TYR A 443 -7.91 20.84 22.44
C TYR A 443 -7.49 20.20 23.77
N ILE A 444 -6.25 20.46 24.18
CA ILE A 444 -5.70 20.07 25.49
C ILE A 444 -5.38 21.33 26.29
N LYS A 445 -5.62 21.29 27.60
CA LYS A 445 -5.27 22.40 28.51
C LYS A 445 -3.78 22.34 28.82
N LYS A 446 -3.04 23.43 28.60
CA LYS A 446 -1.61 23.57 28.90
C LYS A 446 -1.41 24.89 29.66
N GLY A 447 -1.25 24.79 30.98
CA GLY A 447 -1.36 25.96 31.87
C GLY A 447 -2.79 26.49 31.91
N GLU A 448 -2.97 27.80 31.80
CA GLU A 448 -4.29 28.44 31.76
C GLU A 448 -4.96 28.38 30.37
N GLY A 449 -4.18 28.13 29.30
CA GLY A 449 -4.66 28.14 27.92
C GLY A 449 -5.12 26.78 27.37
N LEU A 450 -5.93 26.83 26.31
CA LEU A 450 -6.27 25.69 25.45
C LEU A 450 -5.37 25.68 24.22
N VAL A 451 -4.66 24.58 23.99
CA VAL A 451 -3.81 24.35 22.81
C VAL A 451 -4.43 23.26 21.94
N LYS A 452 -4.43 23.43 20.61
CA LYS A 452 -4.93 22.41 19.67
C LYS A 452 -4.11 21.12 19.84
N PHE A 453 -4.78 19.97 19.96
CA PHE A 453 -4.12 18.69 20.11
C PHE A 453 -3.49 18.26 18.78
N LYS A 454 -2.16 18.07 18.80
CA LYS A 454 -1.36 17.49 17.71
C LYS A 454 -0.60 16.31 18.31
N ALA A 455 -0.87 15.09 17.86
CA ALA A 455 -0.10 13.92 18.30
C ALA A 455 1.23 13.84 17.54
N GLY A 456 1.17 14.11 16.23
CA GLY A 456 2.30 14.28 15.31
C GLY A 456 1.79 14.53 13.89
N ASP A 457 2.67 14.82 12.93
CA ASP A 457 2.29 14.94 11.51
C ASP A 457 2.01 13.56 10.85
N TRP A 458 2.31 12.47 11.56
CA TRP A 458 2.12 11.07 11.14
C TRP A 458 0.70 10.51 11.39
N ASP A 459 -0.18 11.29 12.01
CA ASP A 459 -1.46 10.86 12.62
C ASP A 459 -2.69 11.55 11.97
N SER A 460 -2.62 11.86 10.67
CA SER A 460 -3.63 12.61 9.91
C SER A 460 -3.91 12.04 8.51
N ARG A 461 -4.38 10.80 8.44
CA ARG A 461 -4.80 10.08 7.22
C ARG A 461 -6.31 10.20 6.98
N ASP A 462 -6.81 9.84 5.80
CA ASP A 462 -8.24 9.54 5.65
C ASP A 462 -8.65 8.29 6.46
N PHE A 463 -9.94 8.11 6.75
CA PHE A 463 -10.42 6.93 7.46
C PHE A 463 -10.16 5.63 6.68
N LEU A 464 -10.37 5.60 5.36
CA LEU A 464 -10.12 4.40 4.54
C LEU A 464 -8.62 4.14 4.36
N GLU A 465 -7.81 5.18 4.24
CA GLU A 465 -6.33 5.06 4.22
C GLU A 465 -5.79 4.49 5.54
N TYR A 466 -6.39 4.88 6.68
CA TYR A 466 -6.02 4.36 7.98
C TYR A 466 -6.45 2.89 8.17
N VAL A 467 -7.66 2.55 7.73
CA VAL A 467 -8.14 1.15 7.73
C VAL A 467 -7.26 0.26 6.85
N ALA A 468 -6.91 0.70 5.64
CA ALA A 468 -6.02 -0.04 4.75
C ALA A 468 -4.62 -0.26 5.38
N PHE A 469 -4.09 0.76 6.06
CA PHE A 469 -2.85 0.64 6.83
C PHE A 469 -2.94 -0.35 8.00
N VAL A 470 -4.08 -0.42 8.70
CA VAL A 470 -4.28 -1.43 9.75
C VAL A 470 -4.41 -2.83 9.12
N GLU A 471 -5.06 -2.99 7.97
CA GLU A 471 -5.10 -4.26 7.24
C GLU A 471 -3.70 -4.72 6.77
N ASP A 472 -2.93 -3.84 6.13
CA ASP A 472 -1.56 -4.14 5.68
C ASP A 472 -0.66 -4.54 6.86
N PHE A 473 -0.81 -3.84 8.00
CA PHE A 473 -0.14 -4.20 9.24
C PHE A 473 -0.56 -5.59 9.74
N LEU A 474 -1.87 -5.88 9.80
CA LEU A 474 -2.37 -7.20 10.20
C LEU A 474 -1.88 -8.32 9.28
N ARG A 475 -1.72 -8.05 7.98
CA ARG A 475 -1.21 -9.00 6.98
C ARG A 475 0.28 -9.32 7.23
N LYS A 476 1.12 -8.30 7.41
CA LYS A 476 2.54 -8.46 7.78
C LYS A 476 2.73 -9.08 9.16
N ALA A 477 1.86 -8.75 10.12
CA ALA A 477 1.86 -9.36 11.44
C ALA A 477 1.49 -10.86 11.36
N ASP A 478 0.51 -11.24 10.54
CA ASP A 478 0.17 -12.65 10.29
C ASP A 478 1.36 -13.44 9.74
N GLU A 479 2.13 -12.87 8.80
CA GLU A 479 3.31 -13.52 8.23
C GLU A 479 4.39 -13.86 9.27
N VAL A 480 4.65 -12.98 10.25
CA VAL A 480 5.67 -13.25 11.31
C VAL A 480 5.10 -13.94 12.55
N LEU A 481 3.78 -13.91 12.79
CA LEU A 481 3.16 -14.56 13.94
C LEU A 481 3.17 -16.09 13.77
N LYS A 482 3.56 -16.82 14.84
CA LYS A 482 3.46 -18.27 14.90
C LYS A 482 1.98 -18.72 14.87
N HIS A 483 1.73 -19.95 14.41
CA HIS A 483 0.46 -20.60 14.69
C HIS A 483 0.31 -20.74 16.22
N GLY A 484 -0.88 -20.46 16.74
CA GLY A 484 -1.16 -20.31 18.17
C GLY A 484 -0.72 -19.00 18.80
N GLY A 485 -0.06 -18.12 18.03
CA GLY A 485 0.28 -16.77 18.48
C GLY A 485 -0.93 -15.85 18.59
N THR A 486 -0.82 -14.83 19.44
CA THR A 486 -1.88 -13.83 19.68
C THR A 486 -1.45 -12.44 19.20
N ILE A 487 -2.41 -11.60 18.84
CA ILE A 487 -2.23 -10.16 18.60
C ILE A 487 -3.20 -9.36 19.47
N TYR A 488 -2.68 -8.32 20.11
CA TYR A 488 -3.44 -7.24 20.75
C TYR A 488 -3.13 -5.94 20.01
N ILE A 489 -4.16 -5.34 19.42
CA ILE A 489 -4.07 -4.05 18.73
C ILE A 489 -5.04 -3.05 19.36
N MET A 490 -4.51 -1.98 19.93
CA MET A 490 -5.31 -0.89 20.48
C MET A 490 -5.81 0.02 19.35
N LEU A 491 -7.08 0.42 19.39
CA LEU A 491 -7.70 1.26 18.36
C LEU A 491 -8.74 2.21 18.98
N ASP A 492 -9.08 3.30 18.27
CA ASP A 492 -10.24 4.11 18.65
C ASP A 492 -11.56 3.38 18.33
N ARG A 493 -12.62 3.69 19.09
CA ARG A 493 -13.88 2.91 19.10
C ARG A 493 -14.48 2.65 17.68
N PRO A 494 -14.57 3.64 16.77
CA PRO A 494 -15.09 3.41 15.41
C PRO A 494 -14.18 2.47 14.60
N THR A 495 -12.86 2.67 14.64
CA THR A 495 -11.92 1.84 13.89
C THR A 495 -11.88 0.41 14.43
N ALA A 496 -11.94 0.22 15.75
CA ALA A 496 -12.01 -1.10 16.36
C ALA A 496 -13.21 -1.92 15.82
N GLY A 497 -14.42 -1.34 15.84
CA GLY A 497 -15.62 -1.99 15.31
C GLY A 497 -15.54 -2.21 13.79
N PHE A 498 -14.98 -1.26 13.04
CA PHE A 498 -14.84 -1.40 11.58
C PHE A 498 -13.84 -2.48 11.19
N VAL A 499 -12.64 -2.49 11.79
CA VAL A 499 -11.58 -3.47 11.52
C VAL A 499 -12.00 -4.87 11.95
N TRP A 500 -12.75 -5.02 13.05
CA TRP A 500 -13.40 -6.29 13.39
C TRP A 500 -14.29 -6.79 12.25
N LYS A 501 -15.26 -5.98 11.81
CA LYS A 501 -16.22 -6.34 10.76
C LYS A 501 -15.54 -6.57 9.42
N LEU A 502 -14.48 -5.81 9.13
CA LEU A 502 -13.64 -5.95 7.93
C LEU A 502 -12.94 -7.31 7.91
N MET A 503 -12.29 -7.71 8.99
CA MET A 503 -11.62 -9.01 9.06
C MET A 503 -12.62 -10.18 9.06
N GLU A 504 -13.78 -10.05 9.71
CA GLU A 504 -14.87 -11.05 9.60
C GLU A 504 -15.35 -11.27 8.17
N LEU A 505 -15.27 -10.25 7.30
CA LEU A 505 -15.65 -10.37 5.89
C LEU A 505 -14.51 -10.93 5.01
N GLY A 506 -13.28 -11.02 5.53
CA GLY A 506 -12.08 -11.38 4.76
C GLY A 506 -11.30 -10.18 4.22
N GLY A 507 -11.18 -9.10 4.99
CA GLY A 507 -10.45 -7.88 4.61
C GLY A 507 -11.23 -6.97 3.65
N LEU A 508 -10.55 -5.99 3.06
CA LEU A 508 -11.11 -5.04 2.10
C LEU A 508 -11.73 -5.73 0.87
N LYS A 509 -11.15 -6.84 0.40
CA LYS A 509 -11.75 -7.67 -0.66
C LYS A 509 -13.11 -8.24 -0.25
N GLY A 510 -13.19 -8.74 0.98
CA GLY A 510 -14.42 -9.25 1.59
C GLY A 510 -15.51 -8.21 1.73
N LEU A 511 -15.16 -7.03 2.25
CA LEU A 511 -16.07 -5.90 2.35
C LEU A 511 -16.55 -5.41 0.96
N HIS A 512 -15.65 -5.34 -0.03
CA HIS A 512 -16.02 -4.99 -1.39
C HIS A 512 -17.03 -5.98 -1.99
N ARG A 513 -16.81 -7.29 -1.81
CA ARG A 513 -17.76 -8.35 -2.23
C ARG A 513 -19.14 -8.14 -1.61
N ALA A 514 -19.20 -7.99 -0.28
CA ALA A 514 -20.47 -7.78 0.44
C ALA A 514 -21.21 -6.50 0.00
N ILE A 515 -20.49 -5.41 -0.32
CA ILE A 515 -21.08 -4.17 -0.86
C ILE A 515 -21.61 -4.39 -2.28
N SER A 516 -20.85 -5.06 -3.16
CA SER A 516 -21.25 -5.33 -4.55
C SER A 516 -22.52 -6.19 -4.60
N GLU A 517 -22.60 -7.23 -3.76
CA GLU A 517 -23.78 -8.07 -3.57
C GLU A 517 -24.99 -7.26 -3.06
N HIS A 518 -24.81 -6.45 -2.02
CA HIS A 518 -25.92 -5.71 -1.39
C HIS A 518 -26.55 -4.64 -2.30
N PHE A 519 -25.74 -3.93 -3.10
CA PHE A 519 -26.23 -2.85 -3.97
C PHE A 519 -26.51 -3.28 -5.41
N GLY A 520 -26.31 -4.56 -5.76
CA GLY A 520 -26.52 -5.08 -7.12
C GLY A 520 -25.59 -4.48 -8.18
N ILE A 521 -24.51 -3.82 -7.75
CA ILE A 521 -23.51 -3.22 -8.64
C ILE A 521 -22.56 -4.33 -9.06
N ARG A 522 -22.65 -4.76 -10.33
CA ARG A 522 -21.77 -5.80 -10.89
C ARG A 522 -20.38 -5.22 -11.19
N CYS A 523 -19.59 -5.04 -10.13
CA CYS A 523 -18.18 -4.67 -10.22
C CYS A 523 -17.34 -5.83 -10.79
N SER A 524 -16.52 -5.55 -11.79
CA SER A 524 -15.68 -6.55 -12.48
C SER A 524 -14.43 -6.92 -11.67
N PHE A 525 -14.62 -7.72 -10.62
CA PHE A 525 -13.59 -8.63 -10.10
C PHE A 525 -13.91 -10.02 -10.62
N GLU A 526 -13.39 -10.35 -11.80
CA GLU A 526 -13.64 -11.67 -12.41
C GLU A 526 -12.92 -12.77 -11.63
N ASN A 527 -13.76 -13.69 -11.13
CA ASN A 527 -13.50 -14.96 -10.49
C ASN A 527 -12.07 -15.54 -10.67
N GLU A 528 -11.43 -15.81 -9.53
CA GLU A 528 -11.04 -17.19 -9.24
C GLU A 528 -11.87 -17.67 -8.04
N ASP A 529 -12.22 -18.95 -8.06
CA ASP A 529 -13.51 -19.42 -7.57
C ASP A 529 -13.41 -20.32 -6.33
N SER A 530 -14.47 -20.30 -5.53
CA SER A 530 -14.90 -21.35 -4.59
C SER A 530 -13.83 -22.14 -3.78
N GLY A 531 -13.50 -21.62 -2.58
CA GLY A 531 -12.84 -22.39 -1.52
C GLY A 531 -12.79 -21.62 -0.19
N GLY A 532 -13.58 -22.03 0.81
CA GLY A 532 -13.69 -21.30 2.07
C GLY A 532 -12.50 -21.51 3.01
N SER A 533 -11.74 -20.45 3.30
CA SER A 533 -11.04 -20.19 4.58
C SER A 533 -10.38 -18.81 4.53
N ASN A 534 -10.10 -18.22 5.70
CA ASN A 534 -9.74 -16.81 5.83
C ASN A 534 -8.46 -16.43 5.07
N GLU A 535 -8.47 -15.28 4.38
CA GLU A 535 -7.25 -14.66 3.80
C GLU A 535 -6.22 -14.24 4.86
N PHE A 536 -6.61 -14.25 6.13
CA PHE A 536 -5.80 -13.97 7.31
C PHE A 536 -5.81 -15.19 8.24
N GLY A 537 -4.63 -15.68 8.64
CA GLY A 537 -4.54 -16.70 9.68
C GLY A 537 -5.04 -16.20 11.04
N ILE A 538 -4.92 -14.90 11.30
CA ILE A 538 -5.46 -14.20 12.47
C ILE A 538 -7.00 -14.12 12.41
N THR A 539 -7.65 -14.71 13.40
CA THR A 539 -9.09 -14.56 13.68
C THR A 539 -9.29 -13.74 14.94
N PHE A 540 -10.07 -12.66 14.90
CA PHE A 540 -10.46 -11.92 16.10
C PHE A 540 -11.42 -12.73 16.97
N LYS A 541 -11.15 -12.78 18.28
CA LYS A 541 -11.95 -13.57 19.25
C LYS A 541 -12.74 -12.71 20.24
N ASN A 542 -12.29 -11.50 20.57
CA ASN A 542 -13.04 -10.53 21.39
C ASN A 542 -12.52 -9.08 21.25
N ILE A 543 -13.43 -8.11 21.44
CA ILE A 543 -13.10 -6.70 21.64
C ILE A 543 -13.01 -6.44 23.14
N ARG A 544 -11.80 -6.21 23.64
CA ARG A 544 -11.55 -5.86 25.04
C ARG A 544 -11.64 -4.36 25.25
N ILE A 545 -11.92 -3.96 26.48
CA ILE A 545 -12.09 -2.57 26.90
C ILE A 545 -11.06 -2.26 27.98
N TRP A 546 -10.12 -1.36 27.71
CA TRP A 546 -9.34 -0.74 28.78
C TRP A 546 -10.20 0.35 29.43
N LYS A 547 -10.61 0.12 30.68
CA LYS A 547 -11.31 1.11 31.51
C LYS A 547 -10.28 1.83 32.38
N LYS A 548 -10.12 3.13 32.12
CA LYS A 548 -9.21 4.01 32.85
C LYS A 548 -9.77 4.25 34.24
N THR A 549 -8.98 3.97 35.28
CA THR A 549 -9.37 4.21 36.68
C THR A 549 -9.18 5.68 37.11
N ASN A 550 -8.34 6.44 36.40
CA ASN A 550 -8.06 7.86 36.60
C ASN A 550 -8.18 8.67 35.28
N PRO A 551 -9.34 8.67 34.61
CA PRO A 551 -9.55 9.39 33.36
C PRO A 551 -9.44 10.91 33.54
N VAL A 552 -9.01 11.62 32.49
CA VAL A 552 -8.95 13.09 32.50
C VAL A 552 -10.38 13.65 32.41
N PRO A 553 -10.79 14.58 33.31
CA PRO A 553 -12.13 15.17 33.29
C PRO A 553 -12.50 15.86 31.97
N SER A 554 -13.79 15.76 31.59
CA SER A 554 -14.36 16.55 30.51
C SER A 554 -14.66 17.97 31.01
N PHE A 555 -14.09 19.00 30.38
CA PHE A 555 -14.36 20.41 30.67
C PHE A 555 -15.51 20.98 29.81
N LYS A 556 -16.50 20.16 29.45
CA LYS A 556 -17.65 20.56 28.63
C LYS A 556 -18.93 19.98 29.21
N ASP A 557 -19.87 20.86 29.55
CA ASP A 557 -21.11 20.54 30.29
C ASP A 557 -22.08 19.59 29.57
N HIS A 558 -21.83 19.33 28.28
CA HIS A 558 -22.68 18.49 27.42
C HIS A 558 -21.87 17.38 26.71
N ARG A 559 -20.86 16.79 27.37
CA ARG A 559 -20.18 15.58 26.90
C ARG A 559 -19.70 14.66 28.02
N ASP A 560 -20.03 13.38 27.86
CA ASP A 560 -19.48 12.29 28.67
C ASP A 560 -17.95 12.24 28.62
N MET A 561 -17.37 11.79 29.73
CA MET A 561 -15.92 11.61 29.86
C MET A 561 -15.45 10.34 29.13
N HIS A 562 -14.47 10.50 28.23
CA HIS A 562 -13.86 9.37 27.51
C HIS A 562 -12.89 8.57 28.40
N ASN A 563 -13.44 7.66 29.22
CA ASN A 563 -12.70 6.80 30.14
C ASN A 563 -12.38 5.39 29.60
N THR A 564 -12.77 5.06 28.36
CA THR A 564 -12.57 3.73 27.74
C THR A 564 -11.75 3.80 26.45
N GLU A 565 -10.89 2.81 26.24
CA GLU A 565 -10.23 2.50 24.96
C GLU A 565 -10.50 1.04 24.56
N PHE A 566 -10.38 0.73 23.27
CA PHE A 566 -10.82 -0.53 22.68
C PHE A 566 -9.59 -1.29 22.15
N ILE A 567 -9.56 -2.60 22.36
CA ILE A 567 -8.45 -3.47 21.98
C ILE A 567 -9.02 -4.67 21.24
N LEU A 568 -8.64 -4.86 19.98
CA LEU A 568 -8.98 -6.10 19.28
C LEU A 568 -7.96 -7.17 19.68
N ARG A 569 -8.45 -8.33 20.11
CA ARG A 569 -7.63 -9.51 20.35
C ARG A 569 -7.86 -10.53 19.25
N GLY A 570 -6.81 -10.83 18.49
CA GLY A 570 -6.80 -11.87 17.46
C GLY A 570 -5.84 -13.00 17.80
N VAL A 571 -6.05 -14.16 17.20
CA VAL A 571 -5.19 -15.34 17.36
C VAL A 571 -4.99 -16.01 16.01
N LYS A 572 -3.79 -16.53 15.74
CA LYS A 572 -3.50 -17.22 14.48
C LYS A 572 -3.77 -18.73 14.62
N GLY A 573 -4.79 -19.23 13.91
CA GLY A 573 -5.30 -20.59 14.12
C GLY A 573 -6.15 -20.73 15.40
N ASP A 574 -6.47 -21.97 15.78
CA ASP A 574 -7.40 -22.25 16.88
C ASP A 574 -6.76 -22.74 18.18
N ASP A 575 -5.59 -23.38 18.11
CA ASP A 575 -4.81 -23.78 19.29
C ASP A 575 -3.83 -22.66 19.69
N TYR A 576 -4.26 -21.76 20.58
CA TYR A 576 -3.49 -20.56 20.97
C TYR A 576 -3.13 -20.49 22.46
N VAL A 577 -2.02 -19.81 22.76
CA VAL A 577 -1.56 -19.60 24.14
C VAL A 577 -2.56 -18.70 24.90
N TYR A 578 -3.15 -19.25 25.97
CA TYR A 578 -4.08 -18.52 26.82
C TYR A 578 -3.99 -18.92 28.30
N ASN A 579 -3.03 -18.33 28.98
CA ASN A 579 -2.76 -18.50 30.41
C ASN A 579 -3.87 -17.81 31.22
N ARG A 580 -4.81 -18.62 31.74
CA ARG A 580 -5.87 -18.15 32.66
C ARG A 580 -5.42 -18.28 34.10
N GLU A 581 -5.24 -17.14 34.76
CA GLU A 581 -5.18 -17.06 36.24
C GLU A 581 -6.60 -17.15 36.84
N ASP A 582 -7.61 -16.62 36.14
CA ASP A 582 -9.03 -16.67 36.52
C ASP A 582 -9.90 -17.19 35.36
N LYS A 583 -10.87 -18.05 35.68
CA LYS A 583 -11.86 -18.60 34.73
C LYS A 583 -12.96 -17.61 34.37
N PHE A 584 -13.22 -16.60 35.22
CA PHE A 584 -14.27 -15.59 35.06
C PHE A 584 -13.76 -14.24 34.54
N LEU A 585 -12.50 -14.17 34.10
CA LEU A 585 -11.85 -12.95 33.62
C LEU A 585 -12.57 -12.38 32.37
N GLY A 586 -13.35 -11.32 32.58
CA GLY A 586 -14.14 -10.66 31.55
C GLY A 586 -13.33 -9.80 30.56
N ASP A 587 -14.04 -9.05 29.73
CA ASP A 587 -13.46 -8.23 28.65
C ASP A 587 -12.98 -6.84 29.06
N ILE A 588 -13.16 -6.46 30.33
CA ILE A 588 -12.71 -5.19 30.86
C ILE A 588 -11.36 -5.37 31.58
N ASP A 589 -10.31 -4.73 31.08
CA ASP A 589 -9.04 -4.58 31.80
C ASP A 589 -9.03 -3.20 32.50
N GLU A 590 -9.11 -3.14 33.84
CA GLU A 590 -9.05 -1.87 34.59
C GLU A 590 -7.61 -1.50 34.97
N CYS A 591 -7.14 -0.32 34.54
CA CYS A 591 -5.76 0.15 34.79
C CYS A 591 -5.68 1.68 34.69
N PRO A 592 -4.84 2.39 35.47
CA PRO A 592 -4.66 3.84 35.35
C PRO A 592 -3.93 4.26 34.07
N ILE A 593 -4.17 5.48 33.57
CA ILE A 593 -3.30 6.13 32.58
C ILE A 593 -1.93 6.43 33.20
N ALA A 594 -0.88 6.47 32.37
CA ALA A 594 0.45 6.86 32.82
C ALA A 594 0.47 8.33 33.31
N THR A 595 0.91 8.54 34.55
CA THR A 595 0.94 9.85 35.25
C THR A 595 2.24 10.06 36.04
N GLY A 596 2.43 11.29 36.54
CA GLY A 596 3.53 11.65 37.42
C GLY A 596 4.92 11.55 36.78
N ARG A 597 5.93 11.35 37.62
CA ARG A 597 7.36 11.45 37.30
C ARG A 597 7.83 10.58 36.13
N GLU A 598 7.20 9.44 35.88
CA GLU A 598 7.53 8.60 34.72
C GLU A 598 7.19 9.32 33.40
N ARG A 599 6.03 9.98 33.34
CA ARG A 599 5.59 10.72 32.15
C ARG A 599 6.42 11.98 31.90
N GLU A 600 6.94 12.60 32.95
CA GLU A 600 7.84 13.75 32.87
C GLU A 600 9.23 13.34 32.35
N LEU A 601 9.78 12.23 32.84
CA LEU A 601 11.10 11.74 32.43
C LEU A 601 11.09 11.11 31.02
N TYR A 602 9.99 10.46 30.62
CA TYR A 602 9.83 9.74 29.36
C TYR A 602 8.55 10.21 28.63
N PRO A 603 8.58 11.43 28.05
CA PRO A 603 7.39 12.07 27.51
C PRO A 603 6.93 11.42 26.20
N HIS A 604 5.64 11.06 26.16
CA HIS A 604 4.93 10.67 24.94
C HIS A 604 3.47 11.14 25.07
N PRO A 605 2.82 11.68 24.01
CA PRO A 605 1.49 12.28 24.10
C PRO A 605 0.42 11.28 24.59
N THR A 606 0.50 10.03 24.15
CA THR A 606 -0.49 8.96 24.36
C THR A 606 0.04 7.75 25.15
N ALA A 607 1.10 7.95 25.95
CA ALA A 607 1.77 6.92 26.74
C ALA A 607 0.83 5.91 27.46
N LYS A 608 0.97 4.61 27.14
CA LYS A 608 0.23 3.52 27.81
C LYS A 608 0.96 3.03 29.08
N PRO A 609 0.21 2.57 30.11
CA PRO A 609 0.78 2.00 31.32
C PRO A 609 1.43 0.63 31.06
N VAL A 610 2.56 0.36 31.71
CA VAL A 610 3.30 -0.92 31.58
C VAL A 610 2.47 -2.10 32.09
N GLU A 611 1.75 -1.91 33.19
CA GLU A 611 0.90 -2.94 33.82
C GLU A 611 -0.15 -3.53 32.86
N LEU A 612 -0.74 -2.72 31.98
CA LEU A 612 -1.72 -3.19 31.01
C LEU A 612 -1.10 -4.14 29.98
N PHE A 613 0.11 -3.81 29.50
CA PHE A 613 0.87 -4.68 28.60
C PHE A 613 1.36 -5.94 29.33
N GLU A 614 1.81 -5.85 30.58
CA GLU A 614 2.19 -7.01 31.41
C GLU A 614 1.05 -8.04 31.51
N ARG A 615 -0.19 -7.58 31.70
CA ARG A 615 -1.38 -8.46 31.78
C ARG A 615 -1.64 -9.20 30.47
N TRP A 616 -1.52 -8.53 29.31
CA TRP A 616 -1.72 -9.16 28.00
C TRP A 616 -0.56 -10.11 27.64
N ILE A 617 0.68 -9.71 27.94
CA ILE A 617 1.88 -10.54 27.71
C ILE A 617 1.82 -11.83 28.52
N LYS A 618 1.55 -11.76 29.83
CA LYS A 618 1.40 -12.98 30.66
C LYS A 618 0.30 -13.90 30.14
N ARG A 619 -0.82 -13.33 29.67
CA ARG A 619 -2.01 -14.07 29.25
C ARG A 619 -1.82 -14.83 27.94
N SER A 620 -1.02 -14.33 27.00
CA SER A 620 -0.88 -14.95 25.67
C SER A 620 0.55 -15.13 25.18
N SER A 621 1.48 -15.32 26.13
CA SER A 621 2.84 -15.81 25.87
C SER A 621 3.37 -16.53 27.11
N ASN A 622 4.41 -17.34 26.96
CA ASN A 622 5.17 -17.99 28.02
C ASN A 622 6.48 -17.25 28.31
N VAL A 623 7.18 -17.64 29.38
CA VAL A 623 8.52 -17.11 29.68
C VAL A 623 9.48 -17.53 28.55
N GLY A 624 10.28 -16.60 28.04
CA GLY A 624 11.17 -16.82 26.91
C GLY A 624 10.55 -16.62 25.52
N ASP A 625 9.23 -16.46 25.40
CA ASP A 625 8.58 -16.14 24.13
C ASP A 625 9.00 -14.75 23.59
N VAL A 626 8.91 -14.55 22.28
CA VAL A 626 9.25 -13.28 21.61
C VAL A 626 8.01 -12.44 21.37
N VAL A 627 8.00 -11.25 21.97
CA VAL A 627 6.93 -10.25 21.84
C VAL A 627 7.34 -9.14 20.87
N LEU A 628 6.42 -8.74 20.00
CA LEU A 628 6.62 -7.72 18.98
C LEU A 628 5.73 -6.49 19.25
N ASP A 629 6.33 -5.29 19.27
CA ASP A 629 5.63 -4.00 19.29
C ASP A 629 6.17 -3.06 18.17
N PRO A 630 5.52 -3.02 17.00
CA PRO A 630 5.97 -2.25 15.85
C PRO A 630 5.63 -0.75 15.91
N PHE A 631 4.93 -0.29 16.96
CA PHE A 631 4.54 1.11 17.18
C PHE A 631 4.90 1.53 18.61
N ALA A 632 6.18 1.36 18.96
CA ALA A 632 6.60 1.31 20.35
C ALA A 632 6.44 2.62 21.15
N GLY A 633 6.49 3.77 20.47
CA GLY A 633 6.41 5.09 21.08
C GLY A 633 7.50 5.31 22.13
N ARG A 634 7.14 5.17 23.40
CA ARG A 634 8.08 5.24 24.54
C ARG A 634 8.65 3.89 25.00
N GLY A 635 8.37 2.78 24.32
CA GLY A 635 8.86 1.44 24.67
C GLY A 635 8.14 0.77 25.84
N THR A 636 6.82 1.00 26.01
CA THR A 636 6.03 0.38 27.09
C THR A 636 6.08 -1.16 27.03
N ALA A 637 5.97 -1.76 25.84
CA ALA A 637 6.00 -3.21 25.66
C ALA A 637 7.33 -3.84 26.12
N ALA A 638 8.47 -3.26 25.76
CA ALA A 638 9.78 -3.77 26.14
C ALA A 638 9.96 -3.85 27.67
N VAL A 639 9.53 -2.83 28.41
CA VAL A 639 9.60 -2.84 29.89
C VAL A 639 8.66 -3.91 30.48
N ALA A 640 7.49 -4.13 29.87
CA ALA A 640 6.59 -5.20 30.28
C ALA A 640 7.18 -6.59 30.00
N CYS A 641 7.87 -6.78 28.87
CA CYS A 641 8.57 -8.02 28.52
C CYS A 641 9.71 -8.33 29.49
N LEU A 642 10.57 -7.34 29.76
CA LEU A 642 11.67 -7.45 30.73
C LEU A 642 11.18 -7.86 32.13
N LYS A 643 10.13 -7.22 32.64
CA LYS A 643 9.50 -7.60 33.92
C LYS A 643 8.91 -9.01 33.95
N THR A 644 8.55 -9.55 32.80
CA THR A 644 7.85 -10.84 32.68
C THR A 644 8.76 -11.95 32.13
N GLY A 645 10.04 -11.68 31.89
CA GLY A 645 10.98 -12.65 31.32
C GLY A 645 10.61 -13.08 29.89
N ARG A 646 10.02 -12.18 29.10
CA ARG A 646 9.80 -12.38 27.65
C ARG A 646 10.88 -11.64 26.87
N ARG A 647 11.27 -12.19 25.73
CA ARG A 647 12.12 -11.50 24.76
C ARG A 647 11.29 -10.48 23.98
N PHE A 648 11.90 -9.42 23.47
CA PHE A 648 11.14 -8.40 22.72
C PHE A 648 11.84 -7.86 21.48
N ILE A 649 11.04 -7.52 20.47
CA ILE A 649 11.45 -6.68 19.34
C ILE A 649 10.50 -5.49 19.34
N ILE A 650 11.03 -4.28 19.54
CA ILE A 650 10.23 -3.06 19.43
C ILE A 650 10.79 -2.15 18.35
N MET A 651 9.89 -1.47 17.62
CA MET A 651 10.24 -0.60 16.51
C MET A 651 9.64 0.78 16.73
N GLU A 652 10.42 1.82 16.47
CA GLU A 652 9.96 3.21 16.52
C GLU A 652 10.58 4.01 15.37
N LYS A 653 9.75 4.65 14.57
CA LYS A 653 10.20 5.37 13.37
C LYS A 653 10.74 6.75 13.70
N GLU A 654 10.08 7.46 14.61
CA GLU A 654 10.41 8.84 14.94
C GLU A 654 11.60 8.93 15.89
N ARG A 655 12.66 9.62 15.46
CA ARG A 655 13.95 9.66 16.17
C ARG A 655 13.84 10.16 17.62
N GLU A 656 12.91 11.07 17.90
CA GLU A 656 12.64 11.60 19.25
C GLU A 656 11.95 10.55 20.16
N HIS A 657 11.01 9.79 19.62
CA HIS A 657 10.32 8.72 20.34
C HIS A 657 11.25 7.53 20.56
N PHE A 658 12.04 7.14 19.55
CA PHE A 658 13.11 6.16 19.68
C PHE A 658 14.12 6.52 20.78
N ALA A 659 14.59 7.78 20.81
CA ALA A 659 15.47 8.28 21.87
C ALA A 659 14.80 8.22 23.26
N THR A 660 13.49 8.45 23.33
CA THR A 660 12.71 8.35 24.57
C THR A 660 12.57 6.90 25.04
N ALA A 661 12.25 5.96 24.14
CA ALA A 661 12.20 4.54 24.42
C ALA A 661 13.56 4.00 24.89
N ARG A 662 14.64 4.36 24.19
CA ARG A 662 16.02 4.03 24.59
C ARG A 662 16.35 4.51 25.99
N ARG A 663 15.97 5.75 26.35
CA ARG A 663 16.15 6.28 27.72
C ARG A 663 15.33 5.52 28.75
N PHE A 664 14.05 5.20 28.47
CA PHE A 664 13.16 4.51 29.40
C PHE A 664 13.66 3.09 29.72
N ILE A 665 14.01 2.33 28.67
CA ILE A 665 14.50 0.95 28.78
C ILE A 665 15.87 0.93 29.46
N SER A 666 16.80 1.82 29.06
CA SER A 666 18.12 1.93 29.71
C SER A 666 18.04 2.31 31.19
N ALA A 667 17.01 3.05 31.60
CA ALA A 667 16.79 3.39 33.01
C ALA A 667 16.11 2.26 33.80
N TRP A 668 15.46 1.31 33.13
CA TRP A 668 14.97 0.08 33.75
C TRP A 668 16.10 -0.94 33.93
N LEU A 669 16.95 -1.15 32.92
CA LEU A 669 18.10 -2.07 32.95
C LEU A 669 19.20 -1.71 33.97
N ARG A 670 19.10 -0.54 34.62
CA ARG A 670 20.03 -0.07 35.68
C ARG A 670 19.48 -0.25 37.09
N LYS A 671 18.27 -0.81 37.24
CA LYS A 671 17.62 -1.11 38.51
C LYS A 671 17.78 -2.59 38.85
#